data_AF-A0A7R9PPU0-F1
#
_entry.id   AF-A0A7R9PPU0-F1
#
_cell.length_a   1.000
_cell.length_b   1.000
_cell.length_c   1.000
_cell.angle_alpha   90.00
_cell.angle_beta   90.00
_cell.angle_gamma   90.00
#
_symmetry.space_group_name_H-M   'P 1'
#
loop_
_entity.id
_entity.type
_entity.pdbx_description
1 polymer ?
#
loop_
_entity_poly.entity_id
_entity_poly.type
_entity_poly.pdbx_seq_one_letter_code
_entity_poly.pdbx_strand_id
1 'polypeptide(L)'
;MGGEFEVPFGTLHPRLLLERKFQEFNLAERTSESLKQEKTELENKLQKLQDNHDKMKRELEETLSQLGILHTEKQSLEKKFADMAHMERHMSRLQQNLLSIDTDKNEAEMKLRKAESHIQVLTATVDTLASDKEHMSELLRTEAKQSSEMGQYKNQVESLQHMLDVLTQSKEMVAQELRVELATNAQSKEDLLRLENAVKELKGKLTVLESEKLLLLKQLDELQKKDAEKARELKELHTEKAVLQKALDTAMEDSAKVDLVKQVEELKRNKDLMLSQLIQAAGVDKSNKELIAELTSRLPITVQESVKLKKQLAQTQEELVDHRRCLADALLVKTSLTKKLEKIDIAGKTNCRELEERNELLEKNIVLLRNELEIAKAKVAQSAPDSFSRIFSQMEDNKQELEAKLKEAREGEKEQTNRLETIKQRLQEIHPEMLKTSEETSAMQMTYLTQNEELKKLRENLIFLQGQVNDFEVLTEASWNFRNIPQEVITLEEEVQSTECFVESSHMRVIQLEQRGLELRQEMQVLTQQLETAQDRLRGFVSQRKTVQKKIVDSEELERQLLREHLEVDPPFQDGSNSTNDQAKEQFLNKLENSATFSQKSGSQLEEELKLRLKLAAAEYRKLYLEKQKVERRLLKLCQKLSDRSRVTLTSTGNEPEEGPIAELVNVSSTEPALASSSQVKGGPDFCFICPICSVSFPPGAYDIFTEHFDNHLS
;
A
#
# COMPACT_ATOMS: atom_id res chain seq x y z
N MET A 1 -21.04 13.38 95.60
CA MET A 1 -19.88 14.30 95.43
C MET A 1 -19.89 14.77 93.99
N GLY A 2 -20.14 16.02 93.62
CA GLY A 2 -20.45 17.23 94.36
C GLY A 2 -20.75 18.35 93.35
N GLY A 3 -21.57 19.31 93.76
CA GLY A 3 -21.66 20.63 93.13
C GLY A 3 -22.78 20.86 92.12
N GLU A 4 -24.04 20.65 92.50
CA GLU A 4 -25.16 21.33 91.84
C GLU A 4 -25.17 22.80 92.29
N PHE A 5 -24.61 23.67 91.46
CA PHE A 5 -24.83 25.12 91.55
C PHE A 5 -26.18 25.41 90.88
N GLU A 6 -27.25 25.47 91.68
CA GLU A 6 -28.49 26.10 91.27
C GLU A 6 -28.25 27.62 91.10
N VAL A 7 -28.16 28.07 89.85
CA VAL A 7 -28.16 29.48 89.51
C VAL A 7 -29.61 29.99 89.56
N PRO A 8 -29.89 31.09 90.27
CA PRO A 8 -31.26 31.58 90.42
C PRO A 8 -31.79 32.14 89.09
N PHE A 9 -32.93 31.62 88.65
CA PHE A 9 -33.71 32.18 87.55
C PHE A 9 -34.23 33.57 87.94
N GLY A 10 -33.48 34.60 87.56
CA GLY A 10 -34.00 35.95 87.46
C GLY A 10 -35.17 35.94 86.46
N THR A 11 -36.32 36.41 86.90
CA THR A 11 -37.52 36.64 86.08
C THR A 11 -37.18 37.62 84.96
N LEU A 12 -36.81 37.09 83.80
CA LEU A 12 -36.64 37.87 82.58
C LEU A 12 -37.96 38.56 82.25
N HIS A 13 -37.89 39.88 82.10
CA HIS A 13 -39.00 40.74 81.73
C HIS A 13 -39.72 40.16 80.49
N PRO A 14 -41.06 40.04 80.46
CA PRO A 14 -41.81 39.36 79.38
C PRO A 14 -41.44 39.80 77.95
N ARG A 15 -41.00 41.06 77.82
CA ARG A 15 -40.51 41.66 76.57
C ARG A 15 -39.25 40.98 76.02
N LEU A 16 -38.28 40.62 76.87
CA LEU A 16 -37.04 39.96 76.47
C LEU A 16 -37.28 38.49 76.08
N LEU A 17 -38.25 37.84 76.72
CA LEU A 17 -38.71 36.49 76.35
C LEU A 17 -39.40 36.49 74.98
N LEU A 18 -40.20 37.51 74.68
CA LEU A 18 -40.84 37.66 73.37
C LEU A 18 -39.81 37.93 72.26
N GLU A 19 -38.84 38.79 72.54
CA GLU A 19 -37.77 39.14 71.59
C GLU A 19 -36.84 37.96 71.29
N ARG A 20 -36.51 37.16 72.32
CA ARG A 20 -35.77 35.91 72.13
C ARG A 20 -36.55 34.90 71.30
N LYS A 21 -37.85 34.71 71.57
CA LYS A 21 -38.71 33.82 70.76
C LYS A 21 -38.86 34.31 69.32
N PHE A 22 -38.89 35.62 69.10
CA PHE A 22 -38.95 36.19 67.75
C PHE A 22 -37.63 36.01 66.99
N GLN A 23 -36.48 36.14 67.67
CA GLN A 23 -35.18 35.83 67.09
C GLN A 23 -35.04 34.34 66.77
N GLU A 24 -35.48 33.45 67.66
CA GLU A 24 -35.51 32.01 67.43
C GLU A 24 -36.43 31.63 66.26
N PHE A 25 -37.59 32.29 66.14
CA PHE A 25 -38.50 32.12 65.00
C PHE A 25 -37.85 32.56 63.68
N ASN A 26 -37.22 33.74 63.64
CA ASN A 26 -36.52 34.22 62.44
C ASN A 26 -35.32 33.33 62.07
N LEU A 27 -34.62 32.77 63.05
CA LEU A 27 -33.54 31.82 62.80
C LEU A 27 -34.10 30.52 62.21
N ALA A 28 -35.21 30.01 62.77
CA ALA A 28 -35.89 28.81 62.28
C ALA A 28 -36.46 29.00 60.86
N GLU A 29 -36.94 30.19 60.54
CA GLU A 29 -37.44 30.53 59.20
C GLU A 29 -36.29 30.56 58.19
N ARG A 30 -35.17 31.22 58.51
CA ARG A 30 -33.98 31.23 57.65
C ARG A 30 -33.36 29.85 57.45
N THR A 31 -33.30 29.03 58.50
CA THR A 31 -32.82 27.64 58.36
C THR A 31 -33.79 26.79 57.55
N SER A 32 -35.11 26.97 57.72
CA SER A 32 -36.10 26.31 56.88
C SER A 32 -35.98 26.71 55.40
N GLU A 33 -35.66 27.97 55.11
CA GLU A 33 -35.51 28.47 53.75
C GLU A 33 -34.21 27.96 53.10
N SER A 34 -33.11 27.92 53.86
CA SER A 34 -31.85 27.29 53.46
C SER A 34 -32.02 25.80 53.17
N LEU A 35 -32.74 25.06 54.02
CA LEU A 35 -33.02 23.64 53.81
C LEU A 35 -33.91 23.38 52.60
N LYS A 36 -34.86 24.28 52.29
CA LYS A 36 -35.65 24.21 51.04
C LYS A 36 -34.76 24.41 49.82
N GLN A 37 -33.85 25.39 49.84
CA GLN A 37 -32.91 25.61 48.73
C GLN A 37 -32.00 24.39 48.54
N GLU A 38 -31.42 23.86 49.61
CA GLU A 38 -30.57 22.66 49.56
C GLU A 38 -31.34 21.44 49.03
N LYS A 39 -32.58 21.24 49.48
CA LYS A 39 -33.47 20.19 48.95
C LYS A 39 -33.66 20.33 47.43
N THR A 40 -33.97 21.53 46.94
CA THR A 40 -34.15 21.76 45.50
C THR A 40 -32.86 21.55 44.70
N GLU A 41 -31.70 21.89 45.28
CA GLU A 41 -30.42 21.66 44.64
C GLU A 41 -30.09 20.17 44.55
N LEU A 42 -30.38 19.41 45.62
CA LEU A 42 -30.20 17.96 45.64
C LEU A 42 -31.17 17.23 44.70
N GLU A 43 -32.43 17.66 44.61
CA GLU A 43 -33.40 17.14 43.65
C GLU A 43 -32.94 17.37 42.20
N ASN A 44 -32.41 18.56 41.89
CA ASN A 44 -31.84 18.86 40.58
C ASN A 44 -30.59 18.02 40.27
N LYS A 45 -29.71 17.77 41.26
CA LYS A 45 -28.54 16.89 41.09
C LYS A 45 -28.97 15.44 40.87
N LEU A 46 -29.99 14.97 41.60
CA LEU A 46 -30.53 13.62 41.44
C LEU A 46 -31.14 13.43 40.05
N GLN A 47 -31.92 14.41 39.57
CA GLN A 47 -32.49 14.36 38.22
C GLN A 47 -31.40 14.29 37.14
N LYS A 48 -30.35 15.12 37.24
CA LYS A 48 -29.21 15.07 36.30
C LYS A 48 -28.50 13.73 36.31
N LEU A 49 -28.36 13.09 37.48
CA LEU A 49 -27.77 11.76 37.58
C LEU A 49 -28.66 10.68 36.95
N GLN A 50 -29.99 10.77 37.11
CA GLN A 50 -30.94 9.88 36.45
C GLN A 50 -30.89 10.03 34.93
N ASP A 51 -30.90 11.27 34.42
CA ASP A 51 -30.81 11.53 32.97
C ASP A 51 -29.50 10.98 32.38
N ASN A 52 -28.38 11.13 33.11
CA ASN A 52 -27.09 10.57 32.70
C ASN A 52 -27.08 9.04 32.73
N HIS A 53 -27.68 8.44 33.76
CA HIS A 53 -27.82 6.97 33.85
C HIS A 53 -28.63 6.42 32.67
N ASP A 54 -29.77 7.06 32.34
CA ASP A 54 -30.62 6.63 31.24
C ASP A 54 -29.99 6.87 29.86
N LYS A 55 -29.14 7.89 29.75
CA LYS A 55 -28.29 8.09 28.57
C LYS A 55 -27.27 6.96 28.43
N MET A 56 -26.50 6.66 29.48
CA MET A 56 -25.52 5.56 29.46
C MET A 56 -26.17 4.20 29.19
N LYS A 57 -27.36 3.96 29.75
CA LYS A 57 -28.13 2.73 29.50
C LYS A 57 -28.48 2.57 28.01
N ARG A 58 -28.95 3.64 27.36
CA ARG A 58 -29.25 3.62 25.91
C ARG A 58 -28.00 3.39 25.06
N GLU A 59 -26.88 4.04 25.41
CA GLU A 59 -25.59 3.83 24.72
C GLU A 59 -25.10 2.38 24.88
N LEU A 60 -25.30 1.77 26.06
CA LEU A 60 -24.96 0.36 26.29
C LEU A 60 -25.86 -0.59 25.48
N GLU A 61 -27.16 -0.33 25.40
CA GLU A 61 -28.10 -1.13 24.60
C GLU A 61 -27.77 -1.04 23.10
N GLU A 62 -27.39 0.16 22.61
CA GLU A 62 -26.97 0.36 21.23
C GLU A 62 -25.68 -0.38 20.90
N THR A 63 -24.67 -0.31 21.78
CA THR A 63 -23.39 -1.02 21.58
C THR A 63 -23.56 -2.53 21.64
N LEU A 64 -24.43 -3.06 22.49
CA LEU A 64 -24.77 -4.49 22.53
C LEU A 64 -25.48 -4.95 21.24
N SER A 65 -26.38 -4.13 20.70
CA SER A 65 -27.03 -4.40 19.42
C SER A 65 -26.02 -4.44 18.26
N GLN A 66 -25.10 -3.48 18.21
CA GLN A 66 -24.01 -3.46 17.23
C GLN A 66 -23.09 -4.70 17.34
N LEU A 67 -22.76 -5.13 18.57
CA LEU A 67 -22.00 -6.35 18.81
C LEU A 67 -22.73 -7.61 18.30
N GLY A 68 -24.05 -7.67 18.45
CA GLY A 68 -24.88 -8.74 17.90
C GLY A 68 -24.78 -8.85 16.38
N ILE A 69 -24.86 -7.72 15.68
CA ILE A 69 -24.71 -7.66 14.22
C ILE A 69 -23.31 -8.15 13.81
N LEU A 70 -22.26 -7.62 14.45
CA LEU A 70 -20.88 -8.04 14.17
C LEU A 70 -20.65 -9.54 14.42
N HIS A 71 -21.31 -10.13 15.41
CA HIS A 71 -21.24 -11.57 15.67
C HIS A 71 -21.86 -12.39 14.53
N THR A 72 -23.02 -11.98 14.02
CA THR A 72 -23.67 -12.67 12.88
C THR A 72 -22.86 -12.54 11.59
N GLU A 73 -22.25 -11.37 11.35
CA GLU A 73 -21.34 -11.16 10.23
C GLU A 73 -20.12 -12.07 10.33
N LYS A 74 -19.50 -12.16 11.52
CA LYS A 74 -18.38 -13.07 11.79
C LYS A 74 -18.72 -14.52 11.40
N GLN A 75 -19.87 -15.03 11.85
CA GLN A 75 -20.30 -16.40 11.53
C GLN A 75 -20.52 -16.60 10.02
N SER A 76 -21.12 -15.63 9.33
CA SER A 76 -21.29 -15.66 7.87
C SER A 76 -19.95 -15.73 7.13
N LEU A 77 -18.96 -15.01 7.63
CA LEU A 77 -17.63 -14.95 7.05
C LEU A 77 -16.83 -16.22 7.31
N GLU A 78 -16.91 -16.79 8.51
CA GLU A 78 -16.33 -18.10 8.84
C GLU A 78 -16.86 -19.19 7.89
N LYS A 79 -18.17 -19.20 7.60
CA LYS A 79 -18.76 -20.11 6.61
C LYS A 79 -18.16 -19.91 5.21
N LYS A 80 -18.03 -18.66 4.76
CA LYS A 80 -17.40 -18.36 3.45
C LYS A 80 -15.94 -18.77 3.37
N PHE A 81 -15.18 -18.68 4.47
CA PHE A 81 -13.81 -19.19 4.53
C PHE A 81 -13.73 -20.71 4.43
N ALA A 82 -14.68 -21.42 5.06
CA ALA A 82 -14.76 -22.87 4.91
C ALA A 82 -15.05 -23.29 3.45
N ASP A 83 -15.96 -22.60 2.77
CA ASP A 83 -16.30 -22.86 1.36
C ASP A 83 -15.11 -22.57 0.43
N MET A 84 -14.36 -21.51 0.70
CA MET A 84 -13.15 -21.14 -0.05
C MET A 84 -12.03 -22.17 0.13
N ALA A 85 -11.77 -22.62 1.36
CA ALA A 85 -10.77 -23.65 1.62
C ALA A 85 -11.14 -24.99 0.95
N HIS A 86 -12.44 -25.28 0.82
CA HIS A 86 -12.92 -26.41 0.03
C HIS A 86 -12.63 -26.22 -1.48
N MET A 87 -12.86 -25.02 -2.02
CA MET A 87 -12.58 -24.72 -3.42
C MET A 87 -11.08 -24.75 -3.75
N GLU A 88 -10.22 -24.25 -2.87
CA GLU A 88 -8.76 -24.34 -3.02
C GLU A 88 -8.30 -25.81 -3.10
N ARG A 89 -8.81 -26.67 -2.20
CA ARG A 89 -8.54 -28.12 -2.26
C ARG A 89 -9.01 -28.73 -3.59
N HIS A 90 -10.15 -28.31 -4.12
CA HIS A 90 -10.63 -28.77 -5.42
C HIS A 90 -9.73 -28.30 -6.58
N MET A 91 -9.28 -27.04 -6.55
CA MET A 91 -8.35 -26.50 -7.54
C MET A 91 -7.00 -27.20 -7.51
N SER A 92 -6.46 -27.50 -6.32
CA SER A 92 -5.22 -28.28 -6.19
C SER A 92 -5.36 -29.69 -6.77
N ARG A 93 -6.52 -30.35 -6.58
CA ARG A 93 -6.79 -31.66 -7.21
C ARG A 93 -6.85 -31.55 -8.74
N LEU A 94 -7.49 -30.51 -9.27
CA LEU A 94 -7.52 -30.28 -10.72
C LEU A 94 -6.12 -30.03 -11.29
N GLN A 95 -5.28 -29.25 -10.60
CA GLN A 95 -3.90 -29.01 -10.99
C GLN A 95 -3.09 -30.31 -10.98
N GLN A 96 -3.26 -31.15 -9.95
CA GLN A 96 -2.60 -32.45 -9.88
C GLN A 96 -3.05 -33.38 -11.02
N ASN A 97 -4.34 -33.39 -11.35
CA ASN A 97 -4.86 -34.16 -12.48
C ASN A 97 -4.30 -33.68 -13.82
N LEU A 98 -4.18 -32.36 -14.02
CA LEU A 98 -3.57 -31.80 -15.23
C LEU A 98 -2.10 -32.21 -15.38
N LEU A 99 -1.34 -32.16 -14.28
CA LEU A 99 0.05 -32.63 -14.28
C LEU A 99 0.16 -34.12 -14.63
N SER A 100 -0.75 -34.96 -14.10
CA SER A 100 -0.82 -36.38 -14.45
C SER A 100 -1.13 -36.60 -15.93
N ILE A 101 -2.00 -35.79 -16.53
CA ILE A 101 -2.32 -35.87 -17.96
C ILE A 101 -1.09 -35.49 -18.80
N ASP A 102 -0.34 -34.47 -18.39
CA ASP A 102 0.90 -34.07 -19.09
C ASP A 102 1.99 -35.15 -18.98
N THR A 103 2.12 -35.83 -17.83
CA THR A 103 3.05 -36.95 -17.70
C THR A 103 2.66 -38.12 -18.61
N ASP A 104 1.37 -38.49 -18.63
CA ASP A 104 0.86 -39.58 -19.47
C ASP A 104 1.04 -39.25 -20.96
N LYS A 105 0.82 -37.99 -21.34
CA LYS A 105 1.04 -37.49 -22.70
C LYS A 105 2.51 -37.59 -23.10
N ASN A 106 3.43 -37.14 -22.25
CA ASN A 106 4.87 -37.20 -22.54
C ASN A 106 5.35 -38.65 -22.65
N GLU A 107 4.83 -39.57 -21.83
CA GLU A 107 5.13 -40.99 -21.94
C GLU A 107 4.62 -41.57 -23.26
N ALA A 108 3.40 -41.20 -23.70
CA ALA A 108 2.86 -41.60 -24.98
C ALA A 108 3.68 -41.06 -26.16
N GLU A 109 4.12 -39.80 -26.12
CA GLU A 109 5.00 -39.20 -27.13
C GLU A 109 6.36 -39.91 -27.21
N MET A 110 6.96 -40.28 -26.08
CA MET A 110 8.20 -41.08 -26.07
C MET A 110 7.99 -42.46 -26.69
N LYS A 111 6.90 -43.14 -26.37
CA LYS A 111 6.56 -44.44 -26.98
C LYS A 111 6.36 -44.31 -28.49
N LEU A 112 5.73 -43.23 -28.95
CA LEU A 112 5.54 -42.95 -30.37
C LEU A 112 6.89 -42.73 -31.08
N ARG A 113 7.77 -41.88 -30.54
CA ARG A 113 9.11 -41.65 -31.13
C ARG A 113 9.94 -42.94 -31.19
N LYS A 114 9.84 -43.80 -30.18
CA LYS A 114 10.50 -45.11 -30.19
C LYS A 114 9.96 -46.02 -31.29
N ALA A 115 8.63 -46.04 -31.49
CA ALA A 115 8.01 -46.78 -32.58
C ALA A 115 8.42 -46.24 -33.96
N GLU A 116 8.46 -44.92 -34.14
CA GLU A 116 8.95 -44.27 -35.37
C GLU A 116 10.41 -44.63 -35.68
N SER A 117 11.27 -44.62 -34.67
CA SER A 117 12.67 -45.07 -34.78
C SER A 117 12.76 -46.53 -35.25
N HIS A 118 11.96 -47.44 -34.66
CA HIS A 118 11.91 -48.83 -35.11
C HIS A 118 11.44 -48.97 -36.56
N ILE A 119 10.45 -48.18 -36.99
CA ILE A 119 9.97 -48.18 -38.38
C ILE A 119 11.07 -47.71 -39.34
N GLN A 120 11.85 -46.69 -38.98
CA GLN A 120 12.98 -46.24 -39.78
C GLN A 120 14.06 -47.32 -39.93
N VAL A 121 14.42 -48.01 -38.84
CA VAL A 121 15.38 -49.13 -38.87
C VAL A 121 14.87 -50.27 -39.76
N LEU A 122 13.59 -50.63 -39.63
CA LEU A 122 12.97 -51.66 -40.48
C LEU A 122 12.96 -51.26 -41.96
N THR A 123 12.66 -50.00 -42.27
CA THR A 123 12.67 -49.48 -43.64
C THR A 123 14.08 -49.57 -44.24
N ALA A 124 15.10 -49.12 -43.51
CA ALA A 124 16.49 -49.24 -43.94
C ALA A 124 16.92 -50.69 -44.14
N THR A 125 16.45 -51.61 -43.29
CA THR A 125 16.72 -53.04 -43.42
C THR A 125 16.09 -53.62 -44.69
N VAL A 126 14.86 -53.22 -45.02
CA VAL A 126 14.18 -53.64 -46.27
C VAL A 126 14.95 -53.13 -47.50
N ASP A 127 15.45 -51.89 -47.46
CA ASP A 127 16.25 -51.33 -48.56
C ASP A 127 17.57 -52.09 -48.74
N THR A 128 18.25 -52.45 -47.65
CA THR A 128 19.46 -53.29 -47.73
C THR A 128 19.16 -54.68 -48.29
N LEU A 129 18.07 -55.33 -47.88
CA LEU A 129 17.67 -56.63 -48.41
C LEU A 129 17.27 -56.57 -49.89
N ALA A 130 16.69 -55.45 -50.34
CA ALA A 130 16.40 -55.22 -51.75
C ALA A 130 17.68 -55.09 -52.58
N SER A 131 18.67 -54.35 -52.09
CA SER A 131 20.01 -54.23 -52.68
C SER A 131 20.72 -55.60 -52.74
N ASP A 132 20.68 -56.36 -51.64
CA ASP A 132 21.31 -57.69 -51.57
C ASP A 132 20.65 -58.68 -52.54
N LYS A 133 19.33 -58.62 -52.70
CA LYS A 133 18.61 -59.42 -53.71
C LYS A 133 19.07 -59.09 -55.13
N GLU A 134 19.30 -57.83 -55.43
CA GLU A 134 19.80 -57.39 -56.74
C GLU A 134 21.24 -57.88 -56.96
N HIS A 135 22.10 -57.74 -55.94
CA HIS A 135 23.46 -58.27 -55.98
C HIS A 135 23.50 -59.80 -56.12
N MET A 136 22.64 -60.54 -55.41
CA MET A 136 22.52 -62.00 -55.54
C MET A 136 22.02 -62.40 -56.94
N SER A 137 21.11 -61.62 -57.52
CA SER A 137 20.66 -61.84 -58.91
C SER A 137 21.78 -61.58 -59.92
N GLU A 138 22.66 -60.61 -59.65
CA GLU A 138 23.88 -60.32 -60.44
C GLU A 138 24.95 -61.42 -60.29
N LEU A 139 25.13 -61.95 -59.07
CA LEU A 139 25.98 -63.10 -58.77
C LEU A 139 25.48 -64.36 -59.49
N LEU A 140 24.19 -64.64 -59.46
CA LEU A 140 23.61 -65.78 -60.18
C LEU A 140 23.69 -65.60 -61.71
N ARG A 141 23.63 -64.37 -62.23
CA ARG A 141 23.92 -64.09 -63.66
C ARG A 141 25.39 -64.29 -64.03
N THR A 142 26.31 -64.07 -63.11
CA THR A 142 27.76 -64.23 -63.34
C THR A 142 28.23 -65.67 -63.10
N GLU A 143 27.61 -66.41 -62.17
CA GLU A 143 27.82 -67.84 -61.94
C GLU A 143 27.19 -68.73 -63.02
N ALA A 144 26.18 -68.25 -63.76
CA ALA A 144 25.69 -68.91 -64.98
C ALA A 144 26.73 -68.97 -66.14
N LYS A 145 27.96 -68.47 -65.93
CA LYS A 145 29.01 -68.43 -66.95
C LYS A 145 30.33 -69.12 -66.60
N GLN A 146 30.48 -69.75 -65.44
CA GLN A 146 31.74 -70.45 -65.12
C GLN A 146 31.54 -71.69 -64.27
N SER A 147 31.64 -72.86 -64.90
CA SER A 147 31.89 -74.12 -64.21
C SER A 147 33.37 -74.22 -63.84
N SER A 148 33.71 -74.31 -62.56
CA SER A 148 34.68 -75.30 -62.05
C SER A 148 34.67 -75.30 -60.51
N GLU A 149 33.85 -76.19 -59.95
CA GLU A 149 33.79 -76.51 -58.53
C GLU A 149 35.01 -77.36 -58.12
N MET A 150 35.84 -76.82 -57.22
CA MET A 150 36.61 -77.52 -56.16
C MET A 150 37.78 -76.70 -55.59
N GLY A 151 38.09 -75.52 -56.14
CA GLY A 151 39.07 -74.58 -55.55
C GLY A 151 38.47 -73.61 -54.52
N GLN A 152 37.17 -73.30 -54.64
CA GLN A 152 36.49 -72.29 -53.82
C GLN A 152 36.19 -72.76 -52.39
N TYR A 153 35.90 -74.05 -52.19
CA TYR A 153 35.61 -74.58 -50.85
C TYR A 153 36.82 -74.57 -49.90
N LYS A 154 38.05 -74.70 -50.42
CA LYS A 154 39.27 -74.63 -49.59
C LYS A 154 39.54 -73.20 -49.09
N ASN A 155 39.41 -72.22 -49.98
CA ASN A 155 39.58 -70.81 -49.62
C ASN A 155 38.44 -70.32 -48.70
N GLN A 156 37.23 -70.88 -48.84
CA GLN A 156 36.12 -70.60 -47.93
C GLN A 156 36.38 -71.17 -46.52
N VAL A 157 36.94 -72.38 -46.40
CA VAL A 157 37.29 -72.96 -45.10
C VAL A 157 38.42 -72.18 -44.42
N GLU A 158 39.47 -71.79 -45.16
CA GLU A 158 40.57 -70.96 -44.61
C GLU A 158 40.09 -69.55 -44.23
N SER A 159 39.15 -68.97 -44.98
CA SER A 159 38.51 -67.69 -44.65
C SER A 159 37.61 -67.79 -43.41
N LEU A 160 36.85 -68.88 -43.27
CA LEU A 160 36.05 -69.15 -42.07
C LEU A 160 36.91 -69.37 -40.83
N GLN A 161 38.06 -70.05 -40.98
CA GLN A 161 39.01 -70.23 -39.88
C GLN A 161 39.62 -68.89 -39.44
N HIS A 162 40.00 -68.02 -40.39
CA HIS A 162 40.50 -66.68 -40.07
C HIS A 162 39.44 -65.80 -39.40
N MET A 163 38.18 -65.85 -39.86
CA MET A 163 37.08 -65.14 -39.20
C MET A 163 36.83 -65.65 -37.78
N LEU A 164 36.97 -66.95 -37.52
CA LEU A 164 36.82 -67.51 -36.18
C LEU A 164 37.91 -67.01 -35.22
N ASP A 165 39.15 -66.89 -35.69
CA ASP A 165 40.27 -66.35 -34.89
C ASP A 165 40.07 -64.85 -34.58
N VAL A 166 39.60 -64.08 -35.57
CA VAL A 166 39.25 -62.65 -35.39
C VAL A 166 38.07 -62.48 -34.43
N LEU A 167 37.04 -63.33 -34.52
CA LEU A 167 35.91 -63.32 -33.58
C LEU A 167 36.34 -63.71 -32.16
N THR A 168 37.34 -64.59 -32.02
CA THR A 168 37.88 -64.96 -30.72
C THR A 168 38.65 -63.80 -30.08
N GLN A 169 39.48 -63.09 -30.86
CA GLN A 169 40.15 -61.86 -30.40
C GLN A 169 39.16 -60.73 -30.09
N SER A 170 38.12 -60.57 -30.92
CA SER A 170 37.06 -59.58 -30.70
C SER A 170 36.30 -59.85 -29.39
N LYS A 171 35.97 -61.12 -29.10
CA LYS A 171 35.33 -61.51 -27.84
C LYS A 171 36.20 -61.16 -26.62
N GLU A 172 37.51 -61.30 -26.75
CA GLU A 172 38.45 -61.02 -25.65
C GLU A 172 38.63 -59.52 -25.41
N MET A 173 38.63 -58.70 -26.48
CA MET A 173 38.60 -57.24 -26.35
C MET A 173 37.28 -56.74 -25.74
N VAL A 174 36.14 -57.26 -26.17
CA VAL A 174 34.83 -56.91 -25.58
C VAL A 174 34.78 -57.30 -24.10
N ALA A 175 35.35 -58.44 -23.72
CA ALA A 175 35.45 -58.84 -22.31
C ALA A 175 36.37 -57.92 -21.49
N GLN A 176 37.37 -57.30 -22.11
CA GLN A 176 38.27 -56.34 -21.46
C GLN A 176 37.64 -54.94 -21.36
N GLU A 177 36.96 -54.48 -22.41
CA GLU A 177 36.15 -53.26 -22.41
C GLU A 177 35.07 -53.32 -21.32
N LEU A 178 34.35 -54.43 -21.23
CA LEU A 178 33.32 -54.65 -20.19
C LEU A 178 33.91 -54.58 -18.77
N ARG A 179 35.15 -55.07 -18.56
CA ARG A 179 35.81 -54.97 -17.24
C ARG A 179 36.22 -53.54 -16.91
N VAL A 180 36.71 -52.77 -17.89
CA VAL A 180 37.05 -51.36 -17.70
C VAL A 180 35.80 -50.54 -17.42
N GLU A 181 34.72 -50.80 -18.17
CA GLU A 181 33.44 -50.14 -18.00
C GLU A 181 32.82 -50.41 -16.62
N LEU A 182 32.88 -51.66 -16.14
CA LEU A 182 32.46 -52.01 -14.78
C LEU A 182 33.29 -51.30 -13.70
N ALA A 183 34.60 -51.16 -13.89
CA ALA A 183 35.48 -50.47 -12.94
C ALA A 183 35.23 -48.95 -12.92
N THR A 184 35.05 -48.32 -14.08
CA THR A 184 34.69 -46.89 -14.17
C THR A 184 33.31 -46.62 -13.57
N ASN A 185 32.36 -47.53 -13.77
CA ASN A 185 31.01 -47.40 -13.25
C ASN A 185 30.96 -47.53 -11.71
N ALA A 186 31.79 -48.40 -11.12
CA ALA A 186 31.96 -48.47 -9.67
C ALA A 186 32.50 -47.15 -9.08
N GLN A 187 33.46 -46.51 -9.76
CA GLN A 187 34.00 -45.21 -9.35
C GLN A 187 32.93 -44.09 -9.44
N SER A 188 32.18 -44.04 -10.54
CA SER A 188 31.08 -43.07 -10.72
C SER A 188 29.98 -43.23 -9.67
N LYS A 189 29.69 -44.46 -9.24
CA LYS A 189 28.73 -44.74 -8.16
C LYS A 189 29.19 -44.16 -6.81
N GLU A 190 30.49 -44.22 -6.51
CA GLU A 190 31.04 -43.63 -5.29
C GLU A 190 30.96 -42.09 -5.33
N ASP A 191 31.24 -41.49 -6.49
CA ASP A 191 31.15 -40.04 -6.67
C ASP A 191 29.70 -39.53 -6.60
N LEU A 192 28.73 -40.29 -7.13
CA LEU A 192 27.29 -40.01 -6.97
C LEU A 192 26.86 -40.01 -5.50
N LEU A 193 27.30 -41.00 -4.71
CA LEU A 193 27.01 -41.05 -3.28
C LEU A 193 27.61 -39.86 -2.52
N ARG A 194 28.80 -39.39 -2.91
CA ARG A 194 29.40 -38.17 -2.35
C ARG A 194 28.60 -36.93 -2.72
N LEU A 195 28.15 -36.82 -3.97
CA LEU A 195 27.31 -35.72 -4.44
C LEU A 195 25.94 -35.70 -3.76
N GLU A 196 25.26 -36.85 -3.61
CA GLU A 196 23.98 -36.94 -2.90
C GLU A 196 24.10 -36.47 -1.45
N ASN A 197 25.18 -36.84 -0.77
CA ASN A 197 25.44 -36.41 0.60
C ASN A 197 25.71 -34.90 0.67
N ALA A 198 26.48 -34.36 -0.28
CA ALA A 198 26.69 -32.92 -0.39
C ALA A 198 25.39 -32.15 -0.68
N VAL A 199 24.52 -32.66 -1.55
CA VAL A 199 23.21 -32.07 -1.85
C VAL A 199 22.29 -32.11 -0.63
N LYS A 200 22.28 -33.20 0.13
CA LYS A 200 21.54 -33.29 1.40
C LYS A 200 22.04 -32.27 2.42
N GLU A 201 23.36 -32.09 2.53
CA GLU A 201 23.96 -31.10 3.42
C GLU A 201 23.62 -29.67 2.99
N LEU A 202 23.72 -29.37 1.69
CA LEU A 202 23.37 -28.06 1.14
C LEU A 202 21.88 -27.75 1.27
N LYS A 203 20.99 -28.75 1.09
CA LYS A 203 19.56 -28.59 1.40
C LYS A 203 19.33 -28.27 2.86
N GLY A 204 20.05 -28.92 3.78
CA GLY A 204 20.00 -28.60 5.21
C GLY A 204 20.46 -27.17 5.51
N LYS A 205 21.54 -26.69 4.88
CA LYS A 205 22.01 -25.31 5.02
C LYS A 205 21.00 -24.30 4.43
N LEU A 206 20.38 -24.63 3.30
CA LEU A 206 19.37 -23.79 2.64
C LEU A 206 18.15 -23.60 3.54
N THR A 207 17.61 -24.67 4.15
CA THR A 207 16.44 -24.55 5.03
C THR A 207 16.74 -23.73 6.28
N VAL A 208 17.95 -23.82 6.82
CA VAL A 208 18.41 -22.95 7.92
C VAL A 208 18.45 -21.49 7.47
N LEU A 209 19.09 -21.18 6.33
CA LEU A 209 19.16 -19.82 5.80
C LEU A 209 17.78 -19.24 5.45
N GLU A 210 16.87 -20.05 4.93
CA GLU A 210 15.48 -19.65 4.69
C GLU A 210 14.75 -19.31 5.98
N SER A 211 14.97 -20.10 7.04
CA SER A 211 14.40 -19.81 8.37
C SER A 211 14.97 -18.52 8.98
N GLU A 212 16.27 -18.26 8.81
CA GLU A 212 16.92 -17.02 9.26
C GLU A 212 16.46 -15.80 8.47
N LYS A 213 16.33 -15.91 7.15
CA LYS A 213 15.77 -14.86 6.30
C LYS A 213 14.33 -14.52 6.72
N LEU A 214 13.52 -15.53 7.05
CA LEU A 214 12.15 -15.32 7.48
C LEU A 214 12.08 -14.66 8.87
N LEU A 215 13.04 -14.95 9.75
CA LEU A 215 13.21 -14.25 11.02
C LEU A 215 13.59 -12.77 10.82
N LEU A 216 14.54 -12.50 9.92
CA LEU A 216 14.97 -11.13 9.61
C LEU A 216 13.87 -10.29 8.96
N LEU A 217 13.08 -10.89 8.07
CA LEU A 217 11.92 -10.23 7.48
C LEU A 217 10.87 -9.86 8.55
N LYS A 218 10.66 -10.74 9.55
CA LYS A 218 9.78 -10.41 10.69
C LYS A 218 10.32 -9.24 11.52
N GLN A 219 11.63 -9.22 11.80
CA GLN A 219 12.26 -8.12 12.52
C GLN A 219 12.14 -6.79 11.76
N LEU A 220 12.27 -6.82 10.43
CA LEU A 220 12.10 -5.65 9.58
C LEU A 220 10.66 -5.11 9.61
N ASP A 221 9.66 -6.00 9.52
CA ASP A 221 8.23 -5.64 9.60
C ASP A 221 7.88 -5.01 10.97
N GLU A 222 8.44 -5.53 12.06
CA GLU A 222 8.25 -4.97 13.40
C GLU A 222 8.85 -3.56 13.53
N LEU A 223 10.03 -3.34 12.95
CA LEU A 223 10.67 -2.02 12.92
C LEU A 223 9.85 -1.03 12.09
N GLN A 224 9.36 -1.43 10.93
CA GLN A 224 8.51 -0.58 10.09
C GLN A 224 7.19 -0.20 10.79
N LYS A 225 6.59 -1.14 11.54
CA LYS A 225 5.40 -0.83 12.36
C LYS A 225 5.72 0.18 13.45
N LYS A 226 6.85 0.01 14.16
CA LYS A 226 7.30 0.96 15.19
C LYS A 226 7.60 2.35 14.59
N ASP A 227 8.17 2.43 13.39
CA ASP A 227 8.42 3.69 12.71
C ASP A 227 7.12 4.37 12.27
N ALA A 228 6.14 3.61 11.76
CA ALA A 228 4.83 4.14 11.41
C ALA A 228 4.04 4.65 12.63
N GLU A 229 4.19 3.98 13.78
CA GLU A 229 3.59 4.38 15.05
C GLU A 229 4.26 5.66 15.60
N LYS A 230 5.60 5.71 15.61
CA LYS A 230 6.35 6.93 15.96
C LYS A 230 6.05 8.11 15.03
N ALA A 231 5.85 7.87 13.73
CA ALA A 231 5.46 8.90 12.77
C ALA A 231 4.06 9.46 13.05
N ARG A 232 3.13 8.63 13.56
CA ARG A 232 1.82 9.10 14.05
C ARG A 232 1.96 9.92 15.32
N GLU A 233 2.71 9.44 16.31
CA GLU A 233 2.97 10.19 17.55
C GLU A 233 3.62 11.56 17.26
N LEU A 234 4.57 11.62 16.32
CA LEU A 234 5.19 12.88 15.89
C LEU A 234 4.19 13.84 15.23
N LYS A 235 3.26 13.33 14.43
CA LYS A 235 2.20 14.16 13.83
C LYS A 235 1.27 14.72 14.90
N GLU A 236 0.84 13.91 15.86
CA GLU A 236 0.00 14.34 16.97
C GLU A 236 0.69 15.42 17.81
N LEU A 237 1.96 15.19 18.20
CA LEU A 237 2.76 16.19 18.91
C LEU A 237 2.97 17.48 18.11
N HIS A 238 3.10 17.39 16.78
CA HIS A 238 3.21 18.59 15.94
C HIS A 238 1.90 19.38 15.90
N THR A 239 0.76 18.69 15.84
CA THR A 239 -0.56 19.33 15.93
C THR A 239 -0.80 19.97 17.31
N GLU A 240 -0.44 19.28 18.40
CA GLU A 240 -0.52 19.86 19.75
C GLU A 240 0.39 21.08 19.90
N LYS A 241 1.62 21.02 19.37
CA LYS A 241 2.53 22.17 19.35
C LYS A 241 1.91 23.36 18.61
N ALA A 242 1.27 23.14 17.46
CA ALA A 242 0.61 24.21 16.70
C ALA A 242 -0.56 24.83 17.48
N VAL A 243 -1.37 24.00 18.16
CA VAL A 243 -2.47 24.47 19.03
C VAL A 243 -1.93 25.29 20.20
N LEU A 244 -0.89 24.80 20.89
CA LEU A 244 -0.26 25.49 22.01
C LEU A 244 0.43 26.79 21.57
N GLN A 245 1.06 26.82 20.39
CA GLN A 245 1.64 28.04 19.83
C GLN A 245 0.55 29.08 19.57
N LYS A 246 -0.57 28.68 18.95
CA LYS A 246 -1.71 29.57 18.73
C LYS A 246 -2.31 30.11 20.04
N ALA A 247 -2.39 29.26 21.06
CA ALA A 247 -2.83 29.68 22.39
C ALA A 247 -1.85 30.68 23.05
N LEU A 248 -0.54 30.48 22.87
CA LEU A 248 0.49 31.39 23.37
C LEU A 248 0.44 32.74 22.66
N ASP A 249 0.28 32.75 21.34
CA ASP A 249 0.17 33.98 20.54
C ASP A 249 -1.07 34.78 20.95
N THR A 250 -2.20 34.10 21.20
CA THR A 250 -3.43 34.71 21.71
C THR A 250 -3.23 35.31 23.12
N ALA A 251 -2.56 34.59 24.02
CA ALA A 251 -2.26 35.07 25.36
C ALA A 251 -1.30 36.26 25.37
N MET A 252 -0.34 36.32 24.43
CA MET A 252 0.56 37.46 24.24
C MET A 252 -0.19 38.71 23.75
N GLU A 253 -1.12 38.55 22.81
CA GLU A 253 -2.01 39.64 22.38
C GLU A 253 -2.87 40.16 23.53
N ASP A 254 -3.41 39.26 24.35
CA ASP A 254 -4.24 39.66 25.49
C ASP A 254 -3.41 40.33 26.60
N SER A 255 -2.16 39.91 26.83
CA SER A 255 -1.22 40.62 27.70
C SER A 255 -0.92 42.03 27.20
N ALA A 256 -0.71 42.19 25.88
CA ALA A 256 -0.46 43.51 25.29
C ALA A 256 -1.68 44.44 25.44
N LYS A 257 -2.90 43.92 25.32
CA LYS A 257 -4.13 44.67 25.61
C LYS A 257 -4.22 45.10 27.08
N VAL A 258 -3.80 44.25 28.03
CA VAL A 258 -3.79 44.58 29.46
C VAL A 258 -2.78 45.70 29.78
N ASP A 259 -1.60 45.70 29.15
CA ASP A 259 -0.62 46.76 29.32
C ASP A 259 -1.07 48.11 28.72
N LEU A 260 -1.79 48.07 27.58
CA LEU A 260 -2.49 49.23 27.02
C LEU A 260 -3.56 49.78 27.98
N VAL A 261 -4.33 48.92 28.64
CA VAL A 261 -5.34 49.33 29.64
C VAL A 261 -4.66 50.01 30.85
N LYS A 262 -3.55 49.48 31.34
CA LYS A 262 -2.77 50.12 32.42
C LYS A 262 -2.23 51.49 32.03
N GLN A 263 -1.68 51.62 30.82
CA GLN A 263 -1.20 52.92 30.32
C GLN A 263 -2.36 53.93 30.20
N VAL A 264 -3.53 53.49 29.74
CA VAL A 264 -4.73 54.35 29.67
C VAL A 264 -5.20 54.77 31.06
N GLU A 265 -5.19 53.88 32.06
CA GLU A 265 -5.53 54.21 33.44
C GLU A 265 -4.53 55.18 34.10
N GLU A 266 -3.24 55.03 33.80
CA GLU A 266 -2.18 55.90 34.30
C GLU A 266 -2.22 57.30 33.67
N LEU A 267 -2.52 57.38 32.37
CA LEU A 267 -2.82 58.64 31.68
C LEU A 267 -4.07 59.32 32.25
N LYS A 268 -5.09 58.53 32.62
CA LYS A 268 -6.31 59.05 33.28
C LYS A 268 -6.01 59.65 34.65
N ARG A 269 -5.20 58.96 35.47
CA ARG A 269 -4.72 59.49 36.76
C ARG A 269 -3.89 60.75 36.60
N ASN A 270 -2.99 60.81 35.63
CA ASN A 270 -2.19 62.01 35.37
C ASN A 270 -3.04 63.18 34.90
N LYS A 271 -4.09 62.93 34.09
CA LYS A 271 -5.07 63.95 33.72
C LYS A 271 -5.84 64.47 34.94
N ASP A 272 -6.29 63.59 35.83
CA ASP A 272 -7.03 63.97 37.04
C ASP A 272 -6.13 64.72 38.04
N LEU A 273 -4.85 64.36 38.11
CA LEU A 273 -3.84 65.05 38.91
C LEU A 273 -3.54 66.45 38.34
N MET A 274 -3.39 66.59 37.02
CA MET A 274 -3.24 67.89 36.36
C MET A 274 -4.49 68.76 36.52
N LEU A 275 -5.69 68.18 36.44
CA LEU A 275 -6.94 68.90 36.72
C LEU A 275 -6.96 69.41 38.16
N SER A 276 -6.57 68.57 39.12
CA SER A 276 -6.50 68.95 40.54
C SER A 276 -5.46 70.05 40.80
N GLN A 277 -4.31 69.98 40.12
CA GLN A 277 -3.26 71.00 40.18
C GLN A 277 -3.67 72.31 39.50
N LEU A 278 -4.40 72.26 38.38
CA LEU A 278 -4.98 73.44 37.73
C LEU A 278 -6.06 74.10 38.59
N ILE A 279 -6.89 73.31 39.29
CA ILE A 279 -7.87 73.81 40.26
C ILE A 279 -7.17 74.48 41.46
N GLN A 280 -6.01 73.96 41.90
CA GLN A 280 -5.19 74.58 42.95
C GLN A 280 -4.43 75.84 42.46
N ALA A 281 -3.95 75.85 41.22
CA ALA A 281 -3.21 76.98 40.63
C ALA A 281 -4.11 78.14 40.20
N ALA A 282 -5.40 77.89 39.94
CA ALA A 282 -6.36 78.90 39.52
C ALA A 282 -6.80 79.89 40.61
N GLY A 283 -6.38 79.71 41.87
CA GLY A 283 -6.53 80.72 42.94
C GLY A 283 -7.90 81.40 42.97
N VAL A 284 -8.98 80.63 43.18
CA VAL A 284 -10.35 81.18 43.15
C VAL A 284 -10.87 81.39 44.57
N ASP A 285 -10.96 82.67 44.94
CA ASP A 285 -11.58 83.17 46.16
C ASP A 285 -13.06 82.77 46.29
N LYS A 286 -13.37 82.12 47.42
CA LYS A 286 -14.56 82.25 48.28
C LYS A 286 -16.02 82.19 47.77
N SER A 287 -16.36 81.94 46.50
CA SER A 287 -17.79 81.90 46.09
C SER A 287 -18.36 80.56 45.58
N ASN A 288 -17.62 79.45 45.58
CA ASN A 288 -18.05 78.23 44.86
C ASN A 288 -18.29 76.99 45.73
N LYS A 289 -18.77 77.12 46.97
CA LYS A 289 -19.29 75.94 47.69
C LYS A 289 -20.59 75.40 47.07
N GLU A 290 -21.36 76.25 46.39
CA GLU A 290 -22.58 75.84 45.66
C GLU A 290 -22.26 75.25 44.28
N LEU A 291 -21.24 75.77 43.57
CA LEU A 291 -20.83 75.22 42.26
C LEU A 291 -20.13 73.86 42.38
N ILE A 292 -19.40 73.61 43.47
CA ILE A 292 -18.79 72.29 43.74
C ILE A 292 -19.88 71.27 44.14
N ALA A 293 -20.92 71.68 44.86
CA ALA A 293 -22.07 70.82 45.14
C ALA A 293 -22.84 70.48 43.84
N GLU A 294 -22.97 71.43 42.92
CA GLU A 294 -23.64 71.20 41.64
C GLU A 294 -22.80 70.37 40.64
N LEU A 295 -21.48 70.55 40.59
CA LEU A 295 -20.58 69.70 39.78
C LEU A 295 -20.41 68.29 40.36
N THR A 296 -20.46 68.13 41.68
CA THR A 296 -20.49 66.81 42.34
C THR A 296 -21.83 66.09 42.11
N SER A 297 -22.93 66.83 41.91
CA SER A 297 -24.22 66.27 41.50
C SER A 297 -24.31 65.87 40.02
N ARG A 298 -23.36 66.32 39.19
CA ARG A 298 -23.32 66.08 37.72
C ARG A 298 -22.25 65.08 37.27
N LEU A 299 -21.53 64.44 38.19
CA LEU A 299 -20.61 63.33 37.90
C LEU A 299 -21.24 62.00 38.36
N PRO A 300 -22.05 61.32 37.51
CA PRO A 300 -22.51 59.98 37.80
C PRO A 300 -21.44 59.00 37.34
N ILE A 301 -20.40 58.81 38.15
CA ILE A 301 -19.84 57.46 38.27
C ILE A 301 -20.41 56.96 39.59
N THR A 302 -21.52 56.25 39.47
CA THR A 302 -22.20 55.70 40.63
C THR A 302 -21.21 54.83 41.40
N VAL A 303 -21.22 54.90 42.73
CA VAL A 303 -20.44 54.01 43.60
C VAL A 303 -20.62 52.53 43.17
N GLN A 304 -21.77 52.22 42.58
CA GLN A 304 -22.14 50.94 41.97
C GLN A 304 -21.26 50.53 40.76
N GLU A 305 -20.86 51.45 39.87
CA GLU A 305 -19.94 51.18 38.76
C GLU A 305 -18.51 50.96 39.24
N SER A 306 -18.05 51.69 40.27
CA SER A 306 -16.73 51.48 40.85
C SER A 306 -16.60 50.12 41.55
N VAL A 307 -17.69 49.65 42.17
CA VAL A 307 -17.76 48.32 42.80
C VAL A 307 -17.82 47.24 41.72
N LYS A 308 -18.51 47.47 40.60
CA LYS A 308 -18.57 46.55 39.46
C LYS A 308 -17.20 46.39 38.80
N LEU A 309 -16.49 47.49 38.57
CA LEU A 309 -15.13 47.48 38.03
C LEU A 309 -14.12 46.81 38.98
N LYS A 310 -14.20 47.05 40.29
CA LYS A 310 -13.37 46.33 41.27
C LYS A 310 -13.63 44.82 41.28
N LYS A 311 -14.90 44.41 41.13
CA LYS A 311 -15.26 43.00 41.05
C LYS A 311 -14.75 42.35 39.77
N GLN A 312 -14.84 43.05 38.64
CA GLN A 312 -14.27 42.60 37.36
C GLN A 312 -12.75 42.50 37.42
N LEU A 313 -12.07 43.47 38.04
CA LEU A 313 -10.61 43.45 38.21
C LEU A 313 -10.13 42.27 39.05
N ALA A 314 -10.82 42.00 40.18
CA ALA A 314 -10.52 40.84 41.04
C ALA A 314 -10.72 39.52 40.29
N GLN A 315 -11.78 39.41 39.49
CA GLN A 315 -12.10 38.23 38.70
C GLN A 315 -11.04 37.99 37.60
N THR A 316 -10.61 39.04 36.90
CA THR A 316 -9.51 38.93 35.93
C THR A 316 -8.17 38.60 36.58
N GLN A 317 -7.91 39.03 37.83
CA GLN A 317 -6.69 38.66 38.56
C GLN A 317 -6.68 37.18 38.94
N GLU A 318 -7.82 36.63 39.32
CA GLU A 318 -7.97 35.20 39.65
C GLU A 318 -7.76 34.31 38.41
N GLU A 319 -8.37 34.67 37.28
CA GLU A 319 -8.18 33.99 35.99
C GLU A 319 -6.71 33.99 35.54
N LEU A 320 -5.98 35.09 35.80
CA LEU A 320 -4.57 35.23 35.44
C LEU A 320 -3.65 34.35 36.31
N VAL A 321 -4.01 34.12 37.58
CA VAL A 321 -3.30 33.19 38.46
C VAL A 321 -3.50 31.74 37.99
N ASP A 322 -4.71 31.37 37.59
CA ASP A 322 -5.00 30.04 37.08
C ASP A 322 -4.35 29.77 35.71
N HIS A 323 -4.28 30.78 34.82
CA HIS A 323 -3.52 30.68 33.57
C HIS A 323 -2.01 30.51 33.81
N ARG A 324 -1.42 31.22 34.78
CA ARG A 324 -0.01 31.03 35.15
C ARG A 324 0.27 29.64 35.71
N ARG A 325 -0.66 29.08 36.49
CA ARG A 325 -0.58 27.71 37.00
C ARG A 325 -0.62 26.69 35.84
N CYS A 326 -1.57 26.82 34.92
CA CYS A 326 -1.66 25.95 33.74
C CYS A 326 -0.40 26.02 32.85
N LEU A 327 0.18 27.21 32.68
CA LEU A 327 1.42 27.38 31.90
C LEU A 327 2.61 26.66 32.55
N ALA A 328 2.71 26.71 33.89
CA ALA A 328 3.76 26.01 34.64
C ALA A 328 3.63 24.49 34.49
N ASP A 329 2.41 23.95 34.57
CA ASP A 329 2.15 22.52 34.38
C ASP A 329 2.48 22.06 32.94
N ALA A 330 2.12 22.87 31.93
CA ALA A 330 2.45 22.60 30.54
C ALA A 330 3.97 22.57 30.26
N LEU A 331 4.74 23.47 30.90
CA LEU A 331 6.20 23.48 30.80
C LEU A 331 6.85 22.23 31.43
N LEU A 332 6.24 21.71 32.50
CA LEU A 332 6.67 20.49 33.19
C LEU A 332 6.42 19.25 32.33
N VAL A 333 5.27 19.19 31.65
CA VAL A 333 4.96 18.13 30.68
C VAL A 333 5.90 18.19 29.48
N LYS A 334 6.16 19.40 28.94
CA LYS A 334 7.10 19.60 27.82
C LYS A 334 8.49 19.07 28.15
N THR A 335 9.04 19.41 29.31
CA THR A 335 10.39 18.95 29.73
C THR A 335 10.47 17.44 29.93
N SER A 336 9.39 16.80 30.40
CA SER A 336 9.30 15.33 30.49
C SER A 336 9.28 14.66 29.11
N LEU A 337 8.51 15.20 28.16
CA LEU A 337 8.44 14.69 26.79
C LEU A 337 9.78 14.83 26.05
N THR A 338 10.49 15.94 26.20
CA THR A 338 11.81 16.12 25.57
C THR A 338 12.80 15.05 26.02
N LYS A 339 12.82 14.70 27.31
CA LYS A 339 13.68 13.63 27.85
C LYS A 339 13.30 12.24 27.31
N LYS A 340 12.02 11.99 27.06
CA LYS A 340 11.56 10.72 26.46
C LYS A 340 12.00 10.63 24.99
N LEU A 341 11.86 11.72 24.23
CA LEU A 341 12.31 11.80 22.83
C LEU A 341 13.82 11.55 22.70
N GLU A 342 14.62 12.12 23.60
CA GLU A 342 16.08 11.95 23.59
C GLU A 342 16.50 10.49 23.85
N LYS A 343 15.80 9.78 24.77
CA LYS A 343 16.02 8.34 25.00
C LYS A 343 15.64 7.49 23.78
N ILE A 344 14.57 7.86 23.09
CA ILE A 344 14.10 7.16 21.88
C ILE A 344 15.11 7.33 20.74
N ASP A 345 15.69 8.53 20.58
CA ASP A 345 16.72 8.80 19.56
C ASP A 345 18.00 7.98 19.80
N ILE A 346 18.45 7.90 21.06
CA ILE A 346 19.62 7.08 21.43
C ILE A 346 19.36 5.60 21.13
N ALA A 347 18.19 5.08 21.52
CA ALA A 347 17.82 3.68 21.28
C ALA A 347 17.66 3.36 19.77
N GLY A 348 17.16 4.32 18.99
CA GLY A 348 17.08 4.20 17.53
C GLY A 348 18.47 4.09 16.90
N LYS A 349 19.41 4.94 17.32
CA LYS A 349 20.80 4.94 16.82
C LYS A 349 21.54 3.64 17.12
N THR A 350 21.34 3.04 18.30
CA THR A 350 21.94 1.74 18.63
C THR A 350 21.39 0.60 17.78
N ASN A 351 20.06 0.55 17.56
CA ASN A 351 19.46 -0.50 16.73
C ASN A 351 19.88 -0.40 15.26
N CYS A 352 20.01 0.82 14.71
CA CYS A 352 20.50 0.99 13.34
C CYS A 352 21.92 0.42 13.18
N ARG A 353 22.80 0.67 14.16
CA ARG A 353 24.19 0.17 14.13
C ARG A 353 24.26 -1.36 14.19
N GLU A 354 23.44 -2.01 15.03
CA GLU A 354 23.38 -3.49 15.09
C GLU A 354 22.87 -4.11 13.77
N LEU A 355 21.93 -3.45 13.08
CA LEU A 355 21.42 -3.90 11.78
C LEU A 355 22.46 -3.74 10.67
N GLU A 356 23.24 -2.66 10.69
CA GLU A 356 24.34 -2.42 9.75
C GLU A 356 25.40 -3.53 9.88
N GLU A 357 25.83 -3.86 11.10
CA GLU A 357 26.80 -4.94 11.36
C GLU A 357 26.29 -6.32 10.89
N ARG A 358 24.99 -6.59 11.07
CA ARG A 358 24.38 -7.85 10.63
C ARG A 358 24.25 -7.95 9.11
N ASN A 359 23.95 -6.83 8.44
CA ASN A 359 23.93 -6.76 6.97
C ASN A 359 25.32 -7.01 6.38
N GLU A 360 26.37 -6.42 6.95
CA GLU A 360 27.75 -6.67 6.49
C GLU A 360 28.14 -8.15 6.61
N LEU A 361 27.71 -8.83 7.68
CA LEU A 361 27.98 -10.26 7.87
C LEU A 361 27.24 -11.12 6.82
N LEU A 362 25.99 -10.79 6.51
CA LEU A 362 25.20 -11.50 5.50
C LEU A 362 25.77 -11.31 4.10
N GLU A 363 26.23 -10.10 3.74
CA GLU A 363 26.89 -9.86 2.46
C GLU A 363 28.16 -10.71 2.30
N LYS A 364 28.99 -10.81 3.36
CA LYS A 364 30.17 -11.69 3.37
C LYS A 364 29.80 -13.15 3.13
N ASN A 365 28.73 -13.65 3.76
CA ASN A 365 28.26 -15.02 3.58
C ASN A 365 27.72 -15.30 2.17
N ILE A 366 27.00 -14.35 1.58
CA ILE A 366 26.51 -14.46 0.19
C ILE A 366 27.67 -14.56 -0.80
N VAL A 367 28.73 -13.78 -0.60
CA VAL A 367 29.94 -13.84 -1.45
C VAL A 367 30.62 -15.21 -1.36
N LEU A 368 30.77 -15.77 -0.15
CA LEU A 368 31.34 -17.10 0.03
C LEU A 368 30.53 -18.20 -0.68
N LEU A 369 29.20 -18.20 -0.51
CA LEU A 369 28.31 -19.16 -1.16
C LEU A 369 28.32 -19.05 -2.70
N ARG A 370 28.45 -17.83 -3.24
CA ARG A 370 28.61 -17.63 -4.69
C ARG A 370 29.91 -18.24 -5.21
N ASN A 371 31.01 -18.07 -4.48
CA ASN A 371 32.30 -18.65 -4.86
C ASN A 371 32.26 -20.19 -4.83
N GLU A 372 31.60 -20.78 -3.83
CA GLU A 372 31.42 -22.24 -3.75
C GLU A 372 30.56 -22.78 -4.91
N LEU A 373 29.50 -22.06 -5.28
CA LEU A 373 28.64 -22.42 -6.42
C LEU A 373 29.41 -22.37 -7.74
N GLU A 374 30.24 -21.35 -7.96
CA GLU A 374 31.08 -21.23 -9.17
C GLU A 374 32.08 -22.39 -9.28
N ILE A 375 32.72 -22.77 -8.17
CA ILE A 375 33.62 -23.92 -8.13
C ILE A 375 32.87 -25.21 -8.49
N ALA A 376 31.62 -25.36 -8.05
CA ALA A 376 30.79 -26.52 -8.40
C ALA A 376 30.39 -26.52 -9.89
N LYS A 377 30.00 -25.37 -10.45
CA LYS A 377 29.69 -25.21 -11.87
C LYS A 377 30.87 -25.54 -12.78
N ALA A 378 32.07 -25.04 -12.44
CA ALA A 378 33.30 -25.31 -13.19
C ALA A 378 33.66 -26.81 -13.22
N LYS A 379 33.37 -27.56 -12.15
CA LYS A 379 33.60 -29.01 -12.09
C LYS A 379 32.62 -29.81 -12.95
N VAL A 380 31.35 -29.40 -13.01
CA VAL A 380 30.33 -30.05 -13.83
C VAL A 380 30.56 -29.78 -15.33
N ALA A 381 31.02 -28.56 -15.68
CA ALA A 381 31.36 -28.21 -17.06
C ALA A 381 32.53 -29.02 -17.64
N GLN A 382 33.46 -29.51 -16.79
CA GLN A 382 34.60 -30.34 -17.21
C GLN A 382 34.22 -31.80 -17.52
N SER A 383 33.02 -32.25 -17.15
CA SER A 383 32.57 -33.65 -17.27
C SER A 383 31.39 -33.84 -18.25
N ALA A 384 30.93 -32.78 -18.93
CA ALA A 384 29.75 -32.82 -19.79
C ALA A 384 30.11 -32.98 -21.30
N PRO A 385 29.31 -33.71 -22.10
CA PRO A 385 29.49 -33.81 -23.56
C PRO A 385 29.39 -32.44 -24.27
N ASP A 386 30.12 -32.26 -25.39
CA ASP A 386 30.24 -31.01 -26.15
C ASP A 386 28.89 -30.37 -26.57
N SER A 387 27.84 -31.17 -26.77
CA SER A 387 26.49 -30.69 -27.11
C SER A 387 25.79 -29.98 -25.94
N PHE A 388 26.02 -30.42 -24.70
CA PHE A 388 25.46 -29.80 -23.49
C PHE A 388 26.22 -28.54 -23.11
N SER A 389 27.54 -28.53 -23.30
CA SER A 389 28.37 -27.35 -23.09
C SER A 389 27.85 -26.15 -23.90
N ARG A 390 27.45 -26.37 -25.18
CA ARG A 390 26.82 -25.32 -25.99
C ARG A 390 25.47 -24.82 -25.45
N ILE A 391 24.61 -25.71 -24.97
CA ILE A 391 23.28 -25.33 -24.43
C ILE A 391 23.44 -24.51 -23.15
N PHE A 392 24.32 -24.95 -22.23
CA PHE A 392 24.59 -24.20 -21.00
C PHE A 392 25.28 -22.86 -21.28
N SER A 393 26.24 -22.79 -22.22
CA SER A 393 26.82 -21.51 -22.64
C SER A 393 25.76 -20.57 -23.21
N GLN A 394 24.85 -21.08 -24.06
CA GLN A 394 23.77 -20.26 -24.62
C GLN A 394 22.77 -19.80 -23.55
N MET A 395 22.47 -20.64 -22.54
CA MET A 395 21.64 -20.24 -21.40
C MET A 395 22.33 -19.20 -20.51
N GLU A 396 23.64 -19.32 -20.31
CA GLU A 396 24.43 -18.35 -19.54
C GLU A 396 24.52 -17.00 -20.27
N ASP A 397 24.72 -16.99 -21.59
CA ASP A 397 24.69 -15.77 -22.42
C ASP A 397 23.31 -15.09 -22.35
N ASN A 398 22.22 -15.87 -22.49
CA ASN A 398 20.86 -15.37 -22.35
C ASN A 398 20.58 -14.81 -20.96
N LYS A 399 21.12 -15.45 -19.92
CA LYS A 399 20.99 -14.99 -18.53
C LYS A 399 21.72 -13.66 -18.33
N GLN A 400 22.95 -13.53 -18.82
CA GLN A 400 23.70 -12.27 -18.76
C GLN A 400 22.97 -11.14 -19.49
N GLU A 401 22.38 -11.42 -20.67
CA GLU A 401 21.58 -10.44 -21.40
C GLU A 401 20.33 -10.01 -20.62
N LEU A 402 19.63 -10.96 -19.97
CA LEU A 402 18.47 -10.67 -19.14
C LEU A 402 18.85 -9.89 -17.87
N GLU A 403 19.99 -10.20 -17.24
CA GLU A 403 20.52 -9.46 -16.10
C GLU A 403 20.91 -8.02 -16.47
N ALA A 404 21.51 -7.81 -17.65
CA ALA A 404 21.79 -6.49 -18.18
C ALA A 404 20.50 -5.68 -18.40
N LYS A 405 19.47 -6.28 -19.02
CA LYS A 405 18.14 -5.66 -19.19
C LYS A 405 17.46 -5.36 -17.85
N LEU A 406 17.65 -6.22 -16.84
CA LEU A 406 17.12 -5.99 -15.49
C LEU A 406 17.81 -4.80 -14.82
N LYS A 407 19.13 -4.66 -14.99
CA LYS A 407 19.90 -3.53 -14.48
C LYS A 407 19.47 -2.22 -15.14
N GLU A 408 19.35 -2.20 -16.47
CA GLU A 408 18.87 -1.04 -17.22
C GLU A 408 17.46 -0.62 -16.77
N ALA A 409 16.53 -1.58 -16.60
CA ALA A 409 15.18 -1.28 -16.12
C ALA A 409 15.18 -0.70 -14.69
N ARG A 410 16.07 -1.16 -13.80
CA ARG A 410 16.21 -0.62 -12.43
C ARG A 410 16.82 0.79 -12.42
N GLU A 411 17.81 1.03 -13.28
CA GLU A 411 18.42 2.36 -13.43
C GLU A 411 17.40 3.36 -14.00
N GLY A 412 16.64 2.96 -15.01
CA GLY A 412 15.52 3.74 -15.55
C GLY A 412 14.43 4.01 -14.50
N GLU A 413 14.06 3.01 -13.69
CA GLU A 413 13.11 3.18 -12.56
C GLU A 413 13.63 4.22 -11.55
N LYS A 414 14.90 4.13 -11.16
CA LYS A 414 15.54 5.07 -10.23
C LYS A 414 15.61 6.49 -10.79
N GLU A 415 15.98 6.64 -12.06
CA GLU A 415 16.04 7.94 -12.73
C GLU A 415 14.66 8.59 -12.82
N GLN A 416 13.63 7.85 -13.23
CA GLN A 416 12.26 8.37 -13.28
C GLN A 416 11.74 8.72 -11.88
N THR A 417 12.09 7.94 -10.86
CA THR A 417 11.71 8.24 -9.47
C THR A 417 12.33 9.55 -8.99
N ASN A 418 13.62 9.76 -9.25
CA ASN A 418 14.31 11.02 -8.93
C ASN A 418 13.68 12.20 -9.66
N ARG A 419 13.38 12.04 -10.96
CA ARG A 419 12.73 13.09 -11.76
C ARG A 419 11.34 13.44 -11.23
N LEU A 420 10.55 12.44 -10.82
CA LEU A 420 9.24 12.66 -10.20
C LEU A 420 9.36 13.43 -8.89
N GLU A 421 10.37 13.13 -8.08
CA GLU A 421 10.61 13.82 -6.83
C GLU A 421 10.95 15.30 -7.06
N THR A 422 11.85 15.60 -8.02
CA THR A 422 12.17 16.99 -8.39
C THR A 422 10.94 17.75 -8.90
N ILE A 423 10.11 17.13 -9.75
CA ILE A 423 8.88 17.76 -10.25
C ILE A 423 7.89 18.03 -9.11
N LYS A 424 7.73 17.07 -8.19
CA LYS A 424 6.84 17.24 -7.02
C LYS A 424 7.32 18.35 -6.10
N GLN A 425 8.62 18.43 -5.83
CA GLN A 425 9.21 19.50 -5.03
C GLN A 425 8.93 20.86 -5.66
N ARG A 426 9.16 21.02 -6.98
CA ARG A 426 8.87 22.27 -7.66
C ARG A 426 7.38 22.62 -7.67
N LEU A 427 6.49 21.65 -7.85
CA LEU A 427 5.04 21.86 -7.75
C LEU A 427 4.61 22.30 -6.34
N GLN A 428 5.24 21.78 -5.29
CA GLN A 428 4.99 22.19 -3.90
C GLN A 428 5.42 23.64 -3.63
N GLU A 429 6.43 24.15 -4.33
CA GLU A 429 6.90 25.53 -4.23
C GLU A 429 6.05 26.52 -5.05
N ILE A 430 5.57 26.11 -6.24
CA ILE A 430 4.79 27.00 -7.12
C ILE A 430 3.45 27.38 -6.50
N HIS A 431 2.78 26.47 -5.79
CA HIS A 431 1.48 26.76 -5.18
C HIS A 431 1.53 27.92 -4.15
N PRO A 432 2.44 27.94 -3.16
CA PRO A 432 2.60 29.10 -2.28
C PRO A 432 3.13 30.34 -3.00
N GLU A 433 4.01 30.20 -4.01
CA GLU A 433 4.45 31.35 -4.84
C GLU A 433 3.26 32.01 -5.56
N MET A 434 2.34 31.21 -6.11
CA MET A 434 1.12 31.69 -6.77
C MET A 434 0.19 32.41 -5.79
N LEU A 435 -0.05 31.83 -4.62
CA LEU A 435 -0.88 32.45 -3.58
C LEU A 435 -0.30 33.81 -3.16
N LYS A 436 1.00 33.84 -2.87
CA LYS A 436 1.71 35.07 -2.49
C LYS A 436 1.61 36.13 -3.60
N THR A 437 1.85 35.75 -4.85
CA THR A 437 1.75 36.67 -6.00
C THR A 437 0.32 37.20 -6.15
N SER A 438 -0.71 36.36 -5.94
CA SER A 438 -2.12 36.77 -5.99
C SER A 438 -2.50 37.74 -4.88
N GLU A 439 -2.02 37.50 -3.65
CA GLU A 439 -2.21 38.39 -2.51
C GLU A 439 -1.51 39.74 -2.74
N GLU A 440 -0.26 39.72 -3.20
CA GLU A 440 0.49 40.93 -3.56
C GLU A 440 -0.20 41.72 -4.68
N THR A 441 -0.73 41.03 -5.70
CA THR A 441 -1.49 41.66 -6.79
C THR A 441 -2.72 42.36 -6.24
N SER A 442 -3.50 41.67 -5.39
CA SER A 442 -4.72 42.23 -4.80
C SER A 442 -4.42 43.44 -3.91
N ALA A 443 -3.39 43.36 -3.08
CA ALA A 443 -2.95 44.46 -2.22
C ALA A 443 -2.49 45.67 -3.05
N MET A 444 -1.65 45.45 -4.07
CA MET A 444 -1.15 46.51 -4.94
C MET A 444 -2.27 47.15 -5.77
N GLN A 445 -3.25 46.35 -6.20
CA GLN A 445 -4.40 46.84 -6.94
C GLN A 445 -5.30 47.73 -6.08
N MET A 446 -5.48 47.40 -4.81
CA MET A 446 -6.18 48.28 -3.86
C MET A 446 -5.43 49.59 -3.61
N THR A 447 -4.10 49.54 -3.49
CA THR A 447 -3.26 50.75 -3.38
C THR A 447 -3.39 51.62 -4.63
N TYR A 448 -3.29 51.02 -5.82
CA TYR A 448 -3.47 51.71 -7.09
C TYR A 448 -4.84 52.38 -7.19
N LEU A 449 -5.93 51.67 -6.88
CA LEU A 449 -7.28 52.23 -6.95
C LEU A 449 -7.48 53.41 -5.98
N THR A 450 -6.96 53.28 -4.76
CA THR A 450 -7.04 54.35 -3.74
C THR A 450 -6.29 55.60 -4.19
N GLN A 451 -5.05 55.42 -4.64
CA GLN A 451 -4.18 56.52 -5.09
C GLN A 451 -4.67 57.17 -6.38
N ASN A 452 -5.29 56.40 -7.28
CA ASN A 452 -5.88 56.94 -8.50
C ASN A 452 -7.12 57.79 -8.20
N GLU A 453 -7.92 57.41 -7.20
CA GLU A 453 -9.06 58.22 -6.74
C GLU A 453 -8.58 59.50 -6.03
N GLU A 454 -7.49 59.44 -5.26
CA GLU A 454 -6.83 60.62 -4.67
C GLU A 454 -6.29 61.56 -5.76
N LEU A 455 -5.59 61.01 -6.76
CA LEU A 455 -5.10 61.77 -7.91
C LEU A 455 -6.24 62.48 -8.65
N LYS A 456 -7.38 61.79 -8.84
CA LYS A 456 -8.55 62.38 -9.48
C LYS A 456 -9.08 63.57 -8.70
N LYS A 457 -9.18 63.47 -7.36
CA LYS A 457 -9.59 64.58 -6.49
C LYS A 457 -8.60 65.75 -6.53
N LEU A 458 -7.30 65.47 -6.49
CA LEU A 458 -6.26 66.50 -6.59
C LEU A 458 -6.33 67.23 -7.93
N ARG A 459 -6.54 66.51 -9.04
CA ARG A 459 -6.75 67.10 -10.37
C ARG A 459 -8.01 67.96 -10.43
N GLU A 460 -9.13 67.51 -9.87
CA GLU A 460 -10.37 68.29 -9.80
C GLU A 460 -10.17 69.58 -8.98
N ASN A 461 -9.49 69.51 -7.84
CA ASN A 461 -9.15 70.67 -7.01
C ASN A 461 -8.21 71.64 -7.74
N LEU A 462 -7.22 71.12 -8.48
CA LEU A 462 -6.30 71.94 -9.25
C LEU A 462 -7.02 72.69 -10.37
N ILE A 463 -7.89 72.00 -11.13
CA ILE A 463 -8.72 72.63 -12.17
C ILE A 463 -9.61 73.71 -11.57
N PHE A 464 -10.22 73.46 -10.40
CA PHE A 464 -11.05 74.44 -9.71
C PHE A 464 -10.27 75.70 -9.29
N LEU A 465 -9.09 75.53 -8.69
CA LEU A 465 -8.24 76.66 -8.27
C LEU A 465 -7.69 77.43 -9.48
N GLN A 466 -7.23 76.75 -10.53
CA GLN A 466 -6.80 77.38 -11.78
C GLN A 466 -7.96 78.17 -12.42
N GLY A 467 -9.19 77.65 -12.37
CA GLY A 467 -10.40 78.36 -12.81
C GLY A 467 -10.64 79.66 -12.04
N GLN A 468 -10.54 79.64 -10.71
CA GLN A 468 -10.69 80.85 -9.89
C GLN A 468 -9.61 81.90 -10.15
N VAL A 469 -8.36 81.47 -10.37
CA VAL A 469 -7.26 82.38 -10.71
C VAL A 469 -7.52 83.07 -12.05
N ASN A 470 -7.99 82.31 -13.05
CA ASN A 470 -8.34 82.86 -14.36
C ASN A 470 -9.54 83.83 -14.29
N ASP A 471 -10.55 83.54 -13.46
CA ASP A 471 -11.69 84.43 -13.23
C ASP A 471 -11.29 85.76 -12.55
N PHE A 472 -10.27 85.73 -11.67
CA PHE A 472 -9.70 86.92 -11.05
C PHE A 472 -8.84 87.76 -12.01
N GLU A 473 -8.10 87.12 -12.92
CA GLU A 473 -7.35 87.82 -13.97
C GLU A 473 -8.27 88.59 -14.93
N VAL A 474 -9.44 88.03 -15.28
CA VAL A 474 -10.43 88.68 -16.16
C VAL A 474 -11.10 89.90 -15.48
N LEU A 475 -11.20 89.92 -14.14
CA LEU A 475 -11.81 91.01 -13.39
C LEU A 475 -10.87 92.19 -13.08
N THR A 476 -9.58 92.09 -13.40
CA THR A 476 -8.54 93.06 -12.98
C THR A 476 -7.67 93.60 -14.14
N GLU A 477 -8.29 93.93 -15.28
CA GLU A 477 -7.61 94.67 -16.37
C GLU A 477 -7.09 96.08 -15.98
N ALA A 478 -7.38 96.56 -14.76
CA ALA A 478 -6.81 97.78 -14.23
C ALA A 478 -5.90 97.48 -13.04
N SER A 479 -4.59 97.64 -13.27
CA SER A 479 -3.54 97.86 -12.26
C SER A 479 -2.89 96.64 -11.59
N TRP A 480 -1.67 96.34 -12.09
CA TRP A 480 -0.47 95.81 -11.40
C TRP A 480 -0.23 94.29 -11.34
N ASN A 481 0.83 93.87 -12.05
CA ASN A 481 1.90 92.96 -11.62
C ASN A 481 1.54 91.82 -10.64
N PHE A 482 0.67 90.89 -11.01
CA PHE A 482 0.65 89.55 -10.39
C PHE A 482 1.20 88.53 -11.38
N ARG A 483 2.53 88.46 -11.46
CA ARG A 483 3.28 87.36 -12.11
C ARG A 483 3.44 86.14 -11.19
N ASN A 484 2.73 86.12 -10.07
CA ASN A 484 2.86 85.09 -9.05
C ASN A 484 1.62 84.19 -9.11
N ILE A 485 1.77 83.05 -9.79
CA ILE A 485 0.87 81.91 -9.60
C ILE A 485 0.77 81.70 -8.07
N PRO A 486 -0.44 81.60 -7.49
CA PRO A 486 -0.58 81.37 -6.06
C PRO A 486 0.25 80.16 -5.64
N GLN A 487 1.02 80.28 -4.56
CA GLN A 487 1.90 79.22 -4.08
C GLN A 487 1.14 77.89 -3.88
N GLU A 488 -0.15 77.98 -3.51
CA GLU A 488 -1.08 76.87 -3.35
C GLU A 488 -1.32 76.08 -4.65
N VAL A 489 -1.35 76.75 -5.80
CA VAL A 489 -1.48 76.10 -7.13
C VAL A 489 -0.18 75.37 -7.47
N ILE A 490 0.98 75.98 -7.21
CA ILE A 490 2.30 75.37 -7.47
C ILE A 490 2.47 74.11 -6.60
N THR A 491 2.17 74.19 -5.30
CA THR A 491 2.27 73.04 -4.40
C THR A 491 1.31 71.91 -4.79
N LEU A 492 0.10 72.25 -5.25
CA LEU A 492 -0.87 71.25 -5.69
C LEU A 492 -0.48 70.62 -7.03
N GLU A 493 0.14 71.36 -7.95
CA GLU A 493 0.73 70.82 -9.18
C GLU A 493 1.86 69.84 -8.90
N GLU A 494 2.75 70.15 -7.96
CA GLU A 494 3.82 69.25 -7.51
C GLU A 494 3.25 67.97 -6.86
N GLU A 495 2.21 68.09 -6.02
CA GLU A 495 1.51 66.95 -5.44
C GLU A 495 0.82 66.09 -6.51
N VAL A 496 0.12 66.70 -7.47
CA VAL A 496 -0.51 65.97 -8.59
C VAL A 496 0.55 65.20 -9.40
N GLN A 497 1.67 65.82 -9.74
CA GLN A 497 2.76 65.16 -10.48
C GLN A 497 3.38 64.00 -9.67
N SER A 498 3.61 64.21 -8.37
CA SER A 498 4.14 63.17 -7.48
C SER A 498 3.20 61.98 -7.38
N THR A 499 1.91 62.22 -7.15
CA THR A 499 0.89 61.15 -7.07
C THR A 499 0.68 60.47 -8.42
N GLU A 500 0.78 61.19 -9.54
CA GLU A 500 0.72 60.60 -10.89
C GLU A 500 1.86 59.61 -11.13
N CYS A 501 3.09 59.99 -10.79
CA CYS A 501 4.25 59.07 -10.86
C CYS A 501 4.05 57.83 -9.99
N PHE A 502 3.47 57.99 -8.79
CA PHE A 502 3.19 56.89 -7.89
C PHE A 502 2.10 55.94 -8.44
N VAL A 503 1.02 56.49 -8.99
CA VAL A 503 -0.07 55.72 -9.62
C VAL A 503 0.45 54.93 -10.82
N GLU A 504 1.26 55.54 -11.69
CA GLU A 504 1.90 54.86 -12.82
C GLU A 504 2.82 53.73 -12.34
N SER A 505 3.68 53.99 -11.35
CA SER A 505 4.56 52.98 -10.76
C SER A 505 3.77 51.79 -10.17
N SER A 506 2.69 52.09 -9.44
CA SER A 506 1.80 51.08 -8.86
C SER A 506 1.10 50.26 -9.95
N HIS A 507 0.63 50.90 -11.02
CA HIS A 507 0.02 50.22 -12.16
C HIS A 507 1.00 49.27 -12.85
N MET A 508 2.23 49.74 -13.09
CA MET A 508 3.30 48.90 -13.66
C MET A 508 3.62 47.70 -12.76
N ARG A 509 3.61 47.90 -11.43
CA ARG A 509 3.82 46.80 -10.48
C ARG A 509 2.67 45.78 -10.52
N VAL A 510 1.42 46.21 -10.66
CA VAL A 510 0.27 45.29 -10.84
C VAL A 510 0.46 44.45 -12.10
N ILE A 511 0.79 45.07 -13.24
CA ILE A 511 1.02 44.34 -14.51
C ILE A 511 2.15 43.30 -14.37
N GLN A 512 3.26 43.65 -13.71
CA GLN A 512 4.37 42.73 -13.47
C GLN A 512 3.95 41.53 -12.61
N LEU A 513 3.14 41.75 -11.57
CA LEU A 513 2.65 40.69 -10.70
C LEU A 513 1.65 39.79 -11.41
N GLU A 514 0.75 40.36 -12.23
CA GLU A 514 -0.18 39.59 -13.07
C GLU A 514 0.56 38.71 -14.08
N GLN A 515 1.59 39.26 -14.73
CA GLN A 515 2.46 38.52 -15.66
C GLN A 515 3.19 37.38 -14.93
N ARG A 516 3.76 37.64 -13.74
CA ARG A 516 4.39 36.60 -12.92
C ARG A 516 3.40 35.51 -12.53
N GLY A 517 2.16 35.87 -12.18
CA GLY A 517 1.10 34.92 -11.89
C GLY A 517 0.73 34.05 -13.10
N LEU A 518 0.79 34.61 -14.32
CA LEU A 518 0.56 33.86 -15.57
C LEU A 518 1.69 32.87 -15.87
N GLU A 519 2.95 33.30 -15.70
CA GLU A 519 4.12 32.43 -15.84
C GLU A 519 4.09 31.25 -14.86
N LEU A 520 3.75 31.49 -13.59
CA LEU A 520 3.62 30.44 -12.58
C LEU A 520 2.52 29.43 -12.93
N ARG A 521 1.38 29.89 -13.48
CA ARG A 521 0.31 28.99 -13.96
C ARG A 521 0.76 28.13 -15.15
N GLN A 522 1.50 28.71 -16.09
CA GLN A 522 2.07 27.97 -17.22
C GLN A 522 3.11 26.95 -16.76
N GLU A 523 4.00 27.33 -15.85
CA GLU A 523 4.99 26.43 -15.24
C GLU A 523 4.29 25.25 -14.54
N MET A 524 3.25 25.52 -13.75
CA MET A 524 2.44 24.49 -13.09
C MET A 524 1.80 23.52 -14.08
N GLN A 525 1.28 24.01 -15.20
CA GLN A 525 0.68 23.18 -16.24
C GLN A 525 1.73 22.27 -16.90
N VAL A 526 2.89 22.82 -17.26
CA VAL A 526 3.99 22.05 -17.86
C VAL A 526 4.52 21.00 -16.91
N LEU A 527 4.73 21.35 -15.63
CA LEU A 527 5.22 20.41 -14.63
C LEU A 527 4.21 19.30 -14.34
N THR A 528 2.92 19.60 -14.36
CA THR A 528 1.86 18.59 -14.21
C THR A 528 1.87 17.61 -15.38
N GLN A 529 2.01 18.09 -16.62
CA GLN A 529 2.13 17.24 -17.80
C GLN A 529 3.41 16.39 -17.78
N GLN A 530 4.52 16.96 -17.33
CA GLN A 530 5.78 16.23 -17.14
C GLN A 530 5.68 15.19 -16.03
N LEU A 531 4.94 15.46 -14.95
CA LEU A 531 4.67 14.52 -13.87
C LEU A 531 3.93 13.28 -14.40
N GLU A 532 2.86 13.48 -15.15
CA GLU A 532 2.08 12.39 -15.76
C GLU A 532 2.96 11.54 -16.70
N THR A 533 3.71 12.20 -17.58
CA THR A 533 4.62 11.51 -18.52
C THR A 533 5.69 10.70 -17.80
N ALA A 534 6.28 11.25 -16.73
CA ALA A 534 7.27 10.54 -15.93
C ALA A 534 6.66 9.37 -15.14
N GLN A 535 5.42 9.49 -14.67
CA GLN A 535 4.69 8.38 -14.04
C GLN A 535 4.39 7.25 -15.03
N ASP A 536 4.02 7.56 -16.27
CA ASP A 536 3.81 6.56 -17.32
C ASP A 536 5.09 5.80 -17.65
N ARG A 537 6.21 6.52 -17.79
CA ARG A 537 7.53 5.91 -18.02
C ARG A 537 7.94 5.02 -16.84
N LEU A 538 7.71 5.46 -15.61
CA LEU A 538 7.97 4.66 -14.41
C LEU A 538 7.15 3.36 -14.42
N ARG A 539 5.85 3.42 -14.75
CA ARG A 539 5.00 2.23 -14.91
C ARG A 539 5.56 1.29 -15.99
N GLY A 540 6.08 1.84 -17.09
CA GLY A 540 6.77 1.12 -18.15
C GLY A 540 7.97 0.33 -17.63
N PHE A 541 8.91 1.01 -16.95
CA PHE A 541 10.10 0.37 -16.38
C PHE A 541 9.77 -0.69 -15.32
N VAL A 542 8.78 -0.43 -14.45
CA VAL A 542 8.31 -1.42 -13.47
C VAL A 542 7.74 -2.67 -14.16
N SER A 543 7.00 -2.50 -15.26
CA SER A 543 6.43 -3.61 -16.03
C SER A 543 7.50 -4.40 -16.77
N GLN A 544 8.48 -3.70 -17.36
CA GLN A 544 9.65 -4.31 -17.99
C GLN A 544 10.47 -5.11 -16.97
N ARG A 545 10.76 -4.54 -15.80
CA ARG A 545 11.47 -5.21 -14.70
C ARG A 545 10.78 -6.51 -14.29
N LYS A 546 9.45 -6.47 -14.08
CA LYS A 546 8.67 -7.68 -13.74
C LYS A 546 8.76 -8.74 -14.83
N THR A 547 8.68 -8.34 -16.09
CA THR A 547 8.74 -9.24 -17.24
C THR A 547 10.11 -9.89 -17.38
N VAL A 548 11.19 -9.10 -17.29
CA VAL A 548 12.57 -9.61 -17.34
C VAL A 548 12.86 -10.51 -16.14
N GLN A 549 12.43 -10.12 -14.94
CA GLN A 549 12.60 -10.92 -13.73
C GLN A 549 11.88 -12.26 -13.82
N LYS A 550 10.68 -12.30 -14.41
CA LYS A 550 9.98 -13.55 -14.71
C LYS A 550 10.80 -14.43 -15.68
N LYS A 551 11.32 -13.86 -16.77
CA LYS A 551 12.14 -14.59 -17.75
C LYS A 551 13.41 -15.19 -17.12
N ILE A 552 14.05 -14.48 -16.18
CA ILE A 552 15.19 -15.01 -15.43
C ILE A 552 14.78 -16.23 -14.61
N VAL A 553 13.68 -16.14 -13.86
CA VAL A 553 13.16 -17.26 -13.05
C VAL A 553 12.77 -18.45 -13.93
N ASP A 554 12.07 -18.21 -15.04
CA ASP A 554 11.68 -19.27 -15.98
C ASP A 554 12.93 -19.93 -16.60
N SER A 555 13.99 -19.16 -16.90
CA SER A 555 15.27 -19.67 -17.40
C SER A 555 16.03 -20.49 -16.34
N GLU A 556 16.04 -20.07 -15.09
CA GLU A 556 16.65 -20.83 -13.99
C GLU A 556 15.88 -22.12 -13.69
N GLU A 557 14.56 -22.12 -13.82
CA GLU A 557 13.75 -23.33 -13.63
C GLU A 557 13.95 -24.32 -14.79
N LEU A 558 14.10 -23.82 -16.02
CA LEU A 558 14.50 -24.63 -17.17
C LEU A 558 15.90 -25.25 -16.97
N GLU A 559 16.87 -24.48 -16.46
CA GLU A 559 18.20 -24.98 -16.09
C GLU A 559 18.09 -26.11 -15.05
N ARG A 560 17.27 -25.93 -14.00
CA ARG A 560 17.01 -26.98 -12.99
C ARG A 560 16.27 -28.19 -13.55
N GLN A 561 15.38 -28.00 -14.51
CA GLN A 561 14.64 -29.09 -15.15
C GLN A 561 15.58 -29.93 -16.02
N LEU A 562 16.41 -29.30 -16.85
CA LEU A 562 17.43 -30.00 -17.65
C LEU A 562 18.42 -30.76 -16.76
N LEU A 563 18.80 -30.20 -15.61
CA LEU A 563 19.64 -30.90 -14.63
C LEU A 563 18.92 -32.10 -13.97
N ARG A 564 17.61 -32.03 -13.72
CA ARG A 564 16.81 -33.12 -13.14
C ARG A 564 16.53 -34.24 -14.13
N GLU A 565 16.14 -33.90 -15.35
CA GLU A 565 15.91 -34.87 -16.44
C GLU A 565 17.18 -35.66 -16.76
N HIS A 566 18.36 -35.09 -16.52
CA HIS A 566 19.62 -35.84 -16.61
C HIS A 566 19.91 -36.77 -15.42
N LEU A 567 19.35 -36.48 -14.24
CA LEU A 567 19.56 -37.24 -13.00
C LEU A 567 18.58 -38.42 -12.83
N GLU A 568 17.43 -38.43 -13.52
CA GLU A 568 16.37 -39.44 -13.33
C GLU A 568 16.43 -40.67 -14.27
N VAL A 569 17.45 -40.83 -15.12
CA VAL A 569 17.42 -41.83 -16.22
C VAL A 569 17.88 -43.27 -15.85
N ASP A 570 18.24 -43.62 -14.61
CA ASP A 570 18.59 -45.03 -14.27
C ASP A 570 17.84 -45.65 -13.07
N PRO A 571 17.33 -46.91 -13.18
CA PRO A 571 16.46 -47.54 -12.17
C PRO A 571 17.23 -48.25 -11.03
N PRO A 572 16.58 -48.55 -9.89
CA PRO A 572 17.26 -48.96 -8.66
C PRO A 572 17.49 -50.48 -8.60
N PHE A 573 18.70 -50.89 -8.16
CA PHE A 573 18.95 -52.23 -7.64
C PHE A 573 19.54 -52.16 -6.23
N GLN A 574 18.90 -52.92 -5.33
CA GLN A 574 19.23 -53.14 -3.93
C GLN A 574 20.44 -54.09 -3.75
N ASP A 575 20.86 -54.19 -2.47
CA ASP A 575 21.94 -54.97 -1.87
C ASP A 575 23.31 -54.25 -1.86
N GLY A 576 24.04 -54.15 -0.76
CA GLY A 576 23.88 -54.66 0.59
C GLY A 576 25.20 -54.43 1.35
N SER A 577 25.13 -54.30 2.67
CA SER A 577 26.22 -54.48 3.65
C SER A 577 27.25 -53.34 3.93
N ASN A 578 27.19 -52.92 5.22
CA ASN A 578 28.28 -52.89 6.22
C ASN A 578 29.11 -51.62 6.55
N SER A 579 28.76 -51.08 7.72
CA SER A 579 29.57 -51.06 8.97
C SER A 579 30.69 -50.02 9.18
N THR A 580 30.40 -48.73 9.02
CA THR A 580 31.25 -47.65 9.58
C THR A 580 30.45 -46.52 10.25
N ASN A 581 29.15 -46.72 10.52
CA ASN A 581 28.21 -45.61 10.75
C ASN A 581 27.86 -45.30 12.22
N ASP A 582 28.49 -45.98 13.19
CA ASP A 582 28.12 -45.81 14.61
C ASP A 582 28.99 -44.81 15.36
N GLN A 583 30.23 -44.55 14.90
CA GLN A 583 31.13 -43.60 15.59
C GLN A 583 30.85 -42.12 15.24
N ALA A 584 30.25 -41.84 14.08
CA ALA A 584 29.89 -40.49 13.64
C ALA A 584 28.53 -40.01 14.20
N LYS A 585 27.62 -40.94 14.50
CA LYS A 585 26.31 -40.63 15.10
C LYS A 585 26.42 -40.20 16.56
N GLU A 586 27.37 -40.75 17.31
CA GLU A 586 27.52 -40.46 18.75
C GLU A 586 28.21 -39.11 19.02
N GLN A 587 29.02 -38.60 18.07
CA GLN A 587 29.58 -37.24 18.13
C GLN A 587 28.59 -36.14 17.70
N PHE A 588 27.56 -36.49 16.93
CA PHE A 588 26.53 -35.54 16.48
C PHE A 588 25.40 -35.37 17.50
N LEU A 589 25.02 -36.43 18.21
CA LEU A 589 23.97 -36.39 19.24
C LEU A 589 24.41 -35.60 20.50
N ASN A 590 25.68 -35.68 20.90
CA ASN A 590 26.23 -34.89 22.01
C ASN A 590 26.31 -33.36 21.73
N LYS A 591 26.21 -32.93 20.47
CA LYS A 591 26.16 -31.50 20.10
C LYS A 591 24.74 -30.93 20.04
N LEU A 592 23.72 -31.78 19.87
CA LEU A 592 22.31 -31.37 19.83
C LEU A 592 21.72 -31.20 21.24
N GLU A 593 22.15 -32.00 22.21
CA GLU A 593 21.60 -31.98 23.57
C GLU A 593 21.95 -30.70 24.38
N ASN A 594 23.04 -30.01 24.03
CA ASN A 594 23.43 -28.75 24.67
C ASN A 594 22.72 -27.50 24.11
N SER A 595 21.88 -27.64 23.08
CA SER A 595 21.17 -26.51 22.44
C SER A 595 19.68 -26.41 22.81
N ALA A 596 19.14 -27.38 23.54
CA ALA A 596 17.69 -27.54 23.75
C ALA A 596 17.13 -26.99 25.08
N THR A 597 17.92 -26.32 25.92
CA THR A 597 17.46 -25.89 27.26
C THR A 597 17.08 -24.41 27.39
N PHE A 598 16.93 -23.66 26.30
CA PHE A 598 16.52 -22.24 26.35
C PHE A 598 15.40 -21.86 25.39
N SER A 599 14.23 -22.50 25.46
CA SER A 599 13.00 -21.92 24.86
C SER A 599 11.73 -22.57 25.41
N GLN A 600 11.22 -22.07 26.53
CA GLN A 600 9.91 -22.50 27.03
C GLN A 600 9.04 -21.35 27.59
N LYS A 601 9.24 -20.10 27.12
CA LYS A 601 8.46 -18.93 27.63
C LYS A 601 7.85 -17.97 26.61
N SER A 602 7.91 -18.21 25.30
CA SER A 602 7.41 -17.25 24.28
C SER A 602 6.25 -17.75 23.40
N GLY A 603 5.51 -18.78 23.84
CA GLY A 603 4.43 -19.38 23.04
C GLY A 603 3.14 -18.57 22.91
N SER A 604 2.77 -17.72 23.88
CA SER A 604 1.42 -17.12 23.90
C SER A 604 1.26 -15.85 23.07
N GLN A 605 2.32 -15.06 22.87
CA GLN A 605 2.25 -13.81 22.08
C GLN A 605 2.29 -14.09 20.56
N LEU A 606 3.02 -15.14 20.14
CA LEU A 606 3.08 -15.57 18.75
C LEU A 606 1.71 -16.05 18.24
N GLU A 607 0.91 -16.67 19.11
CA GLU A 607 -0.43 -17.17 18.78
C GLU A 607 -1.45 -16.03 18.57
N GLU A 608 -1.34 -14.95 19.35
CA GLU A 608 -2.19 -13.76 19.21
C GLU A 608 -1.86 -12.93 17.97
N GLU A 609 -0.58 -12.81 17.62
CA GLU A 609 -0.17 -12.12 16.40
C GLU A 609 -0.55 -12.90 15.13
N LEU A 610 -0.45 -14.23 15.15
CA LEU A 610 -0.90 -15.08 14.04
C LEU A 610 -2.41 -14.91 13.81
N LYS A 611 -3.21 -14.84 14.88
CA LYS A 611 -4.66 -14.57 14.82
C LYS A 611 -4.97 -13.20 14.21
N LEU A 612 -4.14 -12.18 14.46
CA LEU A 612 -4.33 -10.84 13.89
C LEU A 612 -3.96 -10.80 12.39
N ARG A 613 -2.86 -11.43 11.97
CA ARG A 613 -2.48 -11.53 10.55
C ARG A 613 -3.52 -12.30 9.73
N LEU A 614 -4.07 -13.38 10.29
CA LEU A 614 -5.17 -14.14 9.67
C LEU A 614 -6.43 -13.29 9.50
N LYS A 615 -6.75 -12.39 10.45
CA LYS A 615 -7.89 -11.46 10.34
C LYS A 615 -7.71 -10.41 9.24
N LEU A 616 -6.49 -9.89 9.05
CA LEU A 616 -6.20 -8.90 8.01
C LEU A 616 -6.21 -9.53 6.61
N ALA A 617 -5.58 -10.70 6.44
CA ALA A 617 -5.65 -11.46 5.19
C ALA A 617 -7.09 -11.84 4.83
N ALA A 618 -7.89 -12.21 5.83
CA ALA A 618 -9.33 -12.43 5.67
C ALA A 618 -10.10 -11.18 5.19
N ALA A 619 -9.70 -9.97 5.61
CA ALA A 619 -10.33 -8.73 5.19
C ALA A 619 -10.00 -8.38 3.73
N GLU A 620 -8.75 -8.55 3.31
CA GLU A 620 -8.33 -8.36 1.91
C GLU A 620 -8.99 -9.35 0.97
N TYR A 621 -9.10 -10.62 1.38
CA TYR A 621 -9.80 -11.62 0.59
C TYR A 621 -11.27 -11.26 0.36
N ARG A 622 -11.98 -10.75 1.38
CA ARG A 622 -13.37 -10.28 1.21
C ARG A 622 -13.49 -9.15 0.20
N LYS A 623 -12.52 -8.23 0.17
CA LYS A 623 -12.49 -7.11 -0.78
C LYS A 623 -12.37 -7.64 -2.22
N LEU A 624 -11.44 -8.56 -2.46
CA LEU A 624 -11.24 -9.21 -3.76
C LEU A 624 -12.45 -10.06 -4.18
N TYR A 625 -13.08 -10.75 -3.23
CA TYR A 625 -14.26 -11.56 -3.50
C TYR A 625 -15.48 -10.70 -3.91
N LEU A 626 -15.70 -9.56 -3.25
CA LEU A 626 -16.76 -8.62 -3.64
C LEU A 626 -16.50 -8.02 -5.03
N GLU A 627 -15.24 -7.77 -5.36
CA GLU A 627 -14.84 -7.30 -6.68
C GLU A 627 -15.08 -8.36 -7.76
N LYS A 628 -14.73 -9.62 -7.48
CA LYS A 628 -15.06 -10.76 -8.34
C LYS A 628 -16.57 -10.88 -8.59
N GLN A 629 -17.40 -10.80 -7.55
CA GLN A 629 -18.87 -10.85 -7.71
C GLN A 629 -19.44 -9.67 -8.51
N LYS A 630 -18.80 -8.48 -8.44
CA LYS A 630 -19.18 -7.33 -9.27
C LYS A 630 -18.84 -7.60 -10.74
N VAL A 631 -17.69 -8.21 -11.01
CA VAL A 631 -17.27 -8.59 -12.36
C VAL A 631 -18.17 -9.70 -12.93
N GLU A 632 -18.45 -10.76 -12.16
CA GLU A 632 -19.35 -11.85 -12.58
C GLU A 632 -20.76 -11.32 -12.90
N ARG A 633 -21.32 -10.42 -12.08
CA ARG A 633 -22.61 -9.78 -12.37
C ARG A 633 -22.58 -8.91 -13.63
N ARG A 634 -21.46 -8.23 -13.92
CA ARG A 634 -21.30 -7.47 -15.17
C ARG A 634 -21.22 -8.39 -16.38
N LEU A 635 -20.51 -9.52 -16.24
CA LEU A 635 -20.38 -10.55 -17.27
C LEU A 635 -21.72 -11.21 -17.57
N LEU A 636 -22.48 -11.58 -16.54
CA LEU A 636 -23.83 -12.15 -16.70
C LEU A 636 -24.77 -11.19 -17.43
N LYS A 637 -24.76 -9.90 -17.07
CA LYS A 637 -25.52 -8.85 -17.78
C LYS A 637 -25.07 -8.70 -19.24
N LEU A 638 -23.78 -8.87 -19.53
CA LEU A 638 -23.24 -8.84 -20.89
C LEU A 638 -23.70 -10.07 -21.71
N CYS A 639 -23.60 -11.27 -21.14
CA CYS A 639 -24.09 -12.49 -21.78
C CYS A 639 -25.61 -12.45 -22.04
N GLN A 640 -26.37 -11.89 -21.11
CA GLN A 640 -27.81 -11.72 -21.26
C GLN A 640 -28.14 -10.71 -22.36
N LYS A 641 -27.46 -9.56 -22.40
CA LYS A 641 -27.57 -8.60 -23.52
C LYS A 641 -27.20 -9.18 -24.88
N LEU A 642 -26.19 -10.06 -24.93
CA LEU A 642 -25.81 -10.74 -26.17
C LEU A 642 -26.85 -11.79 -26.60
N SER A 643 -27.47 -12.49 -25.64
CA SER A 643 -28.54 -13.45 -25.89
C SER A 643 -29.86 -12.78 -26.30
N ASP A 644 -30.18 -11.62 -25.72
CA ASP A 644 -31.34 -10.81 -26.11
C ASP A 644 -31.15 -10.25 -27.52
N ARG A 645 -29.91 -9.90 -27.89
CA ARG A 645 -29.56 -9.44 -29.24
C ARG A 645 -29.61 -10.56 -30.29
N SER A 646 -29.40 -11.83 -29.90
CA SER A 646 -29.54 -12.97 -30.81
C SER A 646 -31.00 -13.43 -30.98
N ARG A 647 -31.86 -13.22 -29.96
CA ARG A 647 -33.31 -13.49 -30.06
C ARG A 647 -34.08 -12.46 -30.90
N VAL A 648 -33.63 -11.20 -30.92
CA VAL A 648 -34.23 -10.16 -31.77
C VAL A 648 -33.99 -10.43 -33.27
N THR A 649 -32.96 -11.21 -33.62
CA THR A 649 -32.71 -11.62 -35.02
C THR A 649 -33.51 -12.85 -35.47
N LEU A 650 -34.20 -13.56 -34.56
CA LEU A 650 -34.91 -14.82 -34.85
C LEU A 650 -36.44 -14.74 -34.73
N THR A 651 -37.01 -13.54 -34.55
CA THR A 651 -38.47 -13.35 -34.40
C THR A 651 -39.08 -12.30 -35.36
N SER A 652 -38.37 -11.94 -36.43
CA SER A 652 -38.90 -11.04 -37.46
C SER A 652 -38.67 -11.56 -38.89
N THR A 653 -39.34 -12.66 -39.24
CA THR A 653 -39.61 -13.03 -40.64
C THR A 653 -40.98 -13.71 -40.71
N GLY A 654 -42.03 -12.88 -40.62
CA GLY A 654 -43.35 -13.19 -41.16
C GLY A 654 -43.57 -12.31 -42.36
N ASN A 655 -43.51 -12.89 -43.56
CA ASN A 655 -44.30 -12.57 -44.75
C ASN A 655 -43.89 -13.53 -45.88
N GLU A 656 -44.82 -14.40 -46.26
CA GLU A 656 -44.82 -15.13 -47.53
C GLU A 656 -44.94 -14.15 -48.72
N PRO A 657 -44.70 -14.60 -49.98
CA PRO A 657 -45.78 -15.26 -50.73
C PRO A 657 -45.36 -16.45 -51.63
N GLU A 658 -46.31 -17.39 -51.73
CA GLU A 658 -46.84 -18.12 -52.91
C GLU A 658 -46.01 -19.09 -53.81
N GLU A 659 -46.71 -20.23 -54.03
CA GLU A 659 -46.77 -21.13 -55.20
C GLU A 659 -45.79 -22.32 -55.39
N GLY A 660 -46.34 -23.54 -55.20
CA GLY A 660 -46.29 -24.59 -56.22
C GLY A 660 -45.62 -25.94 -55.85
N PRO A 661 -46.16 -27.12 -56.24
CA PRO A 661 -46.21 -28.28 -55.34
C PRO A 661 -45.67 -29.63 -55.91
N ILE A 662 -45.73 -30.68 -55.06
CA ILE A 662 -45.93 -32.13 -55.36
C ILE A 662 -44.73 -33.09 -55.14
N ALA A 663 -45.10 -34.24 -54.52
CA ALA A 663 -44.49 -35.58 -54.49
C ALA A 663 -43.38 -35.88 -53.46
N GLU A 664 -43.28 -37.06 -52.85
CA GLU A 664 -44.14 -38.21 -52.53
C GLU A 664 -43.17 -39.27 -51.96
N LEU A 665 -43.58 -40.02 -50.92
CA LEU A 665 -43.14 -41.41 -50.60
C LEU A 665 -41.65 -41.57 -50.18
N VAL A 666 -41.27 -42.33 -49.15
CA VAL A 666 -41.66 -43.70 -48.80
C VAL A 666 -41.45 -43.93 -47.30
N ASN A 667 -42.44 -44.61 -46.75
CA ASN A 667 -42.54 -45.22 -45.43
C ASN A 667 -42.05 -46.69 -45.54
N VAL A 668 -41.15 -47.18 -44.67
CA VAL A 668 -41.05 -48.62 -44.36
C VAL A 668 -40.71 -48.83 -42.89
N SER A 669 -41.51 -49.70 -42.30
CA SER A 669 -41.65 -50.03 -40.89
C SER A 669 -40.96 -51.34 -40.50
N SER A 670 -40.76 -51.49 -39.18
CA SER A 670 -40.81 -52.73 -38.39
C SER A 670 -39.62 -53.69 -38.42
N THR A 671 -39.04 -53.99 -37.24
CA THR A 671 -39.38 -55.17 -36.43
C THR A 671 -38.53 -55.28 -35.14
N GLU A 672 -39.20 -55.50 -34.02
CA GLU A 672 -38.67 -56.09 -32.78
C GLU A 672 -38.44 -57.61 -32.99
N PRO A 673 -37.52 -58.26 -32.23
CA PRO A 673 -37.92 -58.82 -30.93
C PRO A 673 -36.85 -58.80 -29.82
N ALA A 674 -37.37 -58.88 -28.60
CA ALA A 674 -36.68 -59.02 -27.33
C ALA A 674 -35.87 -60.33 -27.19
N LEU A 675 -34.78 -60.28 -26.42
CA LEU A 675 -34.33 -61.37 -25.53
C LEU A 675 -33.37 -60.79 -24.47
N ALA A 676 -33.67 -61.11 -23.22
CA ALA A 676 -32.96 -60.67 -22.02
C ALA A 676 -31.58 -61.34 -21.86
N SER A 677 -30.62 -60.65 -21.25
CA SER A 677 -29.86 -61.14 -20.09
C SER A 677 -28.88 -60.10 -19.53
N SER A 678 -29.09 -59.81 -18.24
CA SER A 678 -28.18 -59.28 -17.22
C SER A 678 -26.67 -59.37 -17.49
N SER A 679 -25.97 -58.23 -17.46
CA SER A 679 -24.70 -58.12 -16.73
C SER A 679 -24.42 -56.66 -16.32
N GLN A 680 -23.84 -56.51 -15.14
CA GLN A 680 -23.54 -55.26 -14.44
C GLN A 680 -22.69 -54.31 -15.31
N VAL A 681 -23.09 -53.04 -15.43
CA VAL A 681 -22.23 -51.99 -15.98
C VAL A 681 -22.11 -50.85 -14.96
N LYS A 682 -20.88 -50.68 -14.48
CA LYS A 682 -20.39 -49.52 -13.73
C LYS A 682 -20.58 -48.26 -14.57
N GLY A 683 -20.97 -47.18 -13.90
CA GLY A 683 -21.35 -45.90 -14.49
C GLY A 683 -20.45 -45.42 -15.64
N GLY A 684 -21.09 -45.22 -16.79
CA GLY A 684 -20.65 -44.32 -17.85
C GLY A 684 -21.40 -42.97 -17.76
N PRO A 685 -20.91 -41.92 -18.43
CA PRO A 685 -21.42 -40.57 -18.30
C PRO A 685 -22.82 -40.39 -18.91
N ASP A 686 -23.73 -39.75 -18.15
CA ASP A 686 -25.15 -39.48 -18.48
C ASP A 686 -25.37 -38.42 -19.60
N PHE A 687 -24.45 -38.28 -20.55
CA PHE A 687 -24.52 -37.23 -21.57
C PHE A 687 -24.76 -37.79 -22.98
N CYS A 688 -25.69 -37.17 -23.72
CA CYS A 688 -25.90 -37.44 -25.14
C CYS A 688 -24.65 -37.05 -25.94
N PHE A 689 -24.23 -37.90 -26.88
CA PHE A 689 -23.12 -37.60 -27.78
C PHE A 689 -23.63 -36.73 -28.93
N ILE A 690 -22.87 -35.72 -29.36
CA ILE A 690 -23.23 -34.89 -30.51
C ILE A 690 -22.10 -35.01 -31.52
N CYS A 691 -22.42 -35.38 -32.76
CA CYS A 691 -21.45 -35.42 -33.84
C CYS A 691 -20.90 -34.00 -34.09
N PRO A 692 -19.59 -33.76 -33.97
CA PRO A 692 -19.04 -32.40 -34.12
C PRO A 692 -19.06 -31.91 -35.57
N ILE A 693 -19.32 -32.79 -36.54
CA ILE A 693 -19.31 -32.47 -37.98
C ILE A 693 -20.70 -32.04 -38.45
N CYS A 694 -21.75 -32.77 -38.09
CA CYS A 694 -23.13 -32.50 -38.53
C CYS A 694 -24.12 -32.14 -37.41
N SER A 695 -23.65 -32.09 -36.15
CA SER A 695 -24.44 -31.74 -34.97
C SER A 695 -25.62 -32.69 -34.66
N VAL A 696 -25.65 -33.89 -35.24
CA VAL A 696 -26.64 -34.94 -34.90
C VAL A 696 -26.38 -35.47 -33.50
N SER A 697 -27.42 -35.59 -32.68
CA SER A 697 -27.35 -36.07 -31.31
C SER A 697 -27.70 -37.55 -31.19
N PHE A 698 -26.96 -38.27 -30.36
CA PHE A 698 -27.09 -39.70 -30.10
C PHE A 698 -27.37 -39.93 -28.60
N PRO A 699 -28.34 -40.79 -28.26
CA PRO A 699 -28.71 -41.05 -26.88
C PRO A 699 -27.60 -41.83 -26.13
N PRO A 700 -27.58 -41.77 -24.78
CA PRO A 700 -26.65 -42.54 -23.98
C PRO A 700 -26.75 -44.04 -24.29
N GLY A 701 -25.61 -44.68 -24.58
CA GLY A 701 -25.52 -46.10 -24.94
C GLY A 701 -25.47 -46.38 -26.45
N ALA A 702 -25.66 -45.39 -27.33
CA ALA A 702 -25.55 -45.54 -28.78
C ALA A 702 -24.14 -45.23 -29.33
N TYR A 703 -23.09 -45.51 -28.56
CA TYR A 703 -21.70 -45.14 -28.91
C TYR A 703 -21.22 -45.82 -30.20
N ASP A 704 -21.62 -47.08 -30.42
CA ASP A 704 -21.25 -47.81 -31.64
C ASP A 704 -21.83 -47.16 -32.91
N ILE A 705 -23.07 -46.67 -32.82
CA ILE A 705 -23.76 -45.95 -33.91
C ILE A 705 -23.14 -44.57 -34.12
N PHE A 706 -22.77 -43.87 -33.04
CA PHE A 706 -22.05 -42.60 -33.13
C PHE A 706 -20.70 -42.80 -33.84
N THR A 707 -19.97 -43.86 -33.52
CA THR A 707 -18.64 -44.14 -34.06
C THR A 707 -18.74 -44.47 -35.55
N GLU A 708 -19.66 -45.35 -35.96
CA GLU A 708 -19.91 -45.64 -37.38
C GLU A 708 -20.38 -44.41 -38.16
N HIS A 709 -21.22 -43.57 -37.56
CA HIS A 709 -21.64 -42.30 -38.16
C HIS A 709 -20.48 -41.31 -38.29
N PHE A 710 -19.60 -41.23 -37.30
CA PHE A 710 -18.43 -40.36 -37.32
C PHE A 710 -17.37 -40.84 -38.32
N ASP A 711 -17.13 -42.15 -38.39
CA ASP A 711 -16.20 -42.77 -39.35
C ASP A 711 -16.67 -42.59 -40.80
N ASN A 712 -17.98 -42.56 -41.05
CA ASN A 712 -18.54 -42.22 -42.37
C ASN A 712 -18.32 -40.76 -42.78
N HIS A 713 -18.06 -39.83 -41.85
CA HIS A 713 -17.62 -38.48 -42.20
C HIS A 713 -16.11 -38.37 -42.44
N LEU A 714 -15.34 -39.34 -41.93
CA LEU A 714 -13.89 -39.40 -42.08
C LEU A 714 -13.46 -40.21 -43.31
N SER A 715 -14.36 -41.03 -43.85
CA SER A 715 -14.22 -41.80 -45.10
C SER A 715 -14.66 -40.97 -46.30
#